data_AF-A0A0C2VKF0-F1
#
_entry.id   AF-A0A0C2VKF0-F1
#
_cell.length_a   1.000
_cell.length_b   1.000
_cell.length_c   1.000
_cell.angle_alpha   90.00
_cell.angle_beta   90.00
_cell.angle_gamma   90.00
#
_symmetry.space_group_name_H-M   'P 1'
#
loop_
_entity.id
_entity.type
_entity.pdbx_description
1 polymer ?
#
loop_
_entity_poly.entity_id
_entity_poly.type
_entity_poly.pdbx_seq_one_letter_code
_entity_poly.pdbx_strand_id
1 'polypeptide(L)'
;MKKIFLWLWLVVFSTSIFANTLTLKSGWNLVGINGQLSLSQMQTQLGNDNLLVVQGDDKVYKKAYVDANQQALNDFTSLDVAKGYWLKLANAGTLTYTPISSTSNNFTMNLKAGWNLISAPTAMSLSEIKQQISSDNLLVIQGTKDTYQKYYVDMKKEFLNDFTGFSVGSGYWIKVKNDVALDFVFTVDKKALDNQSQESSSTIKIAGSEYTVKILSSTTPTQETSQGTLAIYGTINGISLNSIKLNDTYAIGTNFIIQIFNESGNKVAESERIRYSTNPINFGDIRFSTSSTSNNPSNIYLYGVNAFGDKLSFEEYKLASITDAEFNALTPQNQRIVANKLLSALFYGLPKEKLDEMINSSKFISTIKEKVNTPNSDVSKVEESIKKLSYDSWNKANSNRELILARLFYMDLGQAYINRLSSYILAQSILFSPATEVATADASDIATVYNSFVRYMDNGYSMQIMSYLYMMSDENWERFRSPEDNGREMLEIFLLDFDDSNVPKAAIALKDWRLDTTDRELIIGLNQNTVPQELFGTTVTNGFDFYREIVNNSNFTKAIATRLVNMYFSEFTSEQKNEIISSIVASNPTHFNDIILQIIFSKEFLYNSSRVKSIEETFYGISKRLSFYPSINYFYNMRRNMDSMNQSPLKYKLGRDKIIPTDTLSFANYYSFIRGDVLVNGKTNSIDEYDSGWQYAFMGKSVAGTDTLNGLLEHIFLSVVDRKPTTQEKEMLSDYIINKSRGYSNMDLDNNRYDTTIIVLEYLARLSEVYTYQKIK
;
A
#
# COMPACT_ATOMS: atom_id res chain seq x y z
N MET A 1 34.09 36.92 22.75
CA MET A 1 34.33 37.17 21.32
C MET A 1 35.16 36.02 20.73
N LYS A 2 34.51 35.00 20.17
CA LYS A 2 35.15 33.94 19.37
C LYS A 2 34.25 33.70 18.16
N LYS A 3 34.83 33.87 16.97
CA LYS A 3 34.17 33.80 15.66
C LYS A 3 33.79 32.36 15.36
N ILE A 4 32.50 32.14 15.04
CA ILE A 4 31.97 30.89 14.51
C ILE A 4 32.18 30.94 12.99
N PHE A 5 33.00 30.02 12.47
CA PHE A 5 33.09 29.72 11.04
C PHE A 5 31.94 28.79 10.69
N LEU A 6 30.91 29.31 10.02
CA LEU A 6 29.86 28.52 9.39
C LEU A 6 30.39 28.05 8.03
N TRP A 7 30.64 26.75 7.88
CA TRP A 7 30.86 26.14 6.57
C TRP A 7 29.52 26.02 5.85
N LEU A 8 29.27 26.93 4.91
CA LEU A 8 28.23 26.75 3.90
C LEU A 8 28.68 25.61 2.97
N TRP A 9 28.00 24.47 3.02
CA TRP A 9 28.01 23.54 1.91
C TRP A 9 27.25 24.17 0.74
N LEU A 10 28.00 24.53 -0.30
CA LEU A 10 27.48 24.89 -1.61
C LEU A 10 26.84 23.62 -2.20
N VAL A 11 25.55 23.39 -1.95
CA VAL A 11 24.78 22.44 -2.75
C VAL A 11 24.58 23.10 -4.10
N VAL A 12 25.43 22.72 -5.06
CA VAL A 12 25.19 22.99 -6.47
C VAL A 12 23.94 22.20 -6.84
N PHE A 13 22.78 22.85 -6.80
CA PHE A 13 21.59 22.36 -7.48
C PHE A 13 21.88 22.45 -8.97
N SER A 14 22.43 21.38 -9.55
CA SER A 14 22.37 21.18 -10.99
C SER A 14 20.90 20.93 -11.34
N THR A 15 20.25 21.96 -11.86
CA THR A 15 18.96 21.87 -12.51
C THR A 15 19.05 20.97 -13.74
N SER A 16 18.57 19.73 -13.63
CA SER A 16 18.22 18.87 -14.77
C SER A 16 17.07 17.95 -14.34
N ILE A 17 15.83 18.42 -14.44
CA ILE A 17 14.63 17.65 -14.10
C ILE A 17 14.23 16.78 -15.30
N PHE A 18 14.92 15.65 -15.53
CA PHE A 18 14.45 14.50 -16.31
C PHE A 18 15.32 13.28 -15.95
N ALA A 19 15.14 12.72 -14.76
CA ALA A 19 15.84 11.51 -14.34
C ALA A 19 14.87 10.31 -14.36
N ASN A 20 15.18 9.30 -15.15
CA ASN A 20 14.54 7.99 -15.09
C ASN A 20 15.18 7.15 -13.98
N THR A 21 14.42 6.19 -13.44
CA THR A 21 14.87 5.30 -12.36
C THR A 21 14.95 3.85 -12.82
N LEU A 22 16.03 3.15 -12.45
CA LEU A 22 16.23 1.71 -12.63
C LEU A 22 16.36 1.03 -11.26
N THR A 23 15.40 0.16 -10.93
CA THR A 23 15.40 -0.58 -9.66
C THR A 23 16.14 -1.90 -9.79
N LEU A 24 17.09 -2.16 -8.88
CA LEU A 24 17.97 -3.33 -8.88
C LEU A 24 17.75 -4.17 -7.62
N LYS A 25 17.78 -5.49 -7.78
CA LYS A 25 17.70 -6.46 -6.67
C LYS A 25 19.08 -6.75 -6.10
N SER A 26 19.12 -7.27 -4.86
CA SER A 26 20.35 -7.93 -4.37
C SER A 26 20.68 -9.13 -5.27
N GLY A 27 21.97 -9.42 -5.44
CA GLY A 27 22.45 -10.44 -6.36
C GLY A 27 22.55 -9.94 -7.80
N TRP A 28 22.41 -10.87 -8.76
CA TRP A 28 22.60 -10.59 -10.19
C TRP A 28 21.36 -9.98 -10.84
N ASN A 29 21.58 -8.95 -11.66
CA ASN A 29 20.58 -8.26 -12.46
C ASN A 29 21.10 -8.15 -13.90
N LEU A 30 20.26 -8.44 -14.89
CA LEU A 30 20.58 -8.19 -16.30
C LEU A 30 19.79 -6.96 -16.75
N VAL A 31 20.50 -5.87 -17.00
CA VAL A 31 19.89 -4.54 -17.17
C VAL A 31 20.53 -3.77 -18.30
N GLY A 32 19.89 -2.68 -18.69
CA GLY A 32 20.49 -1.60 -19.45
C GLY A 32 19.66 -0.33 -19.29
N ILE A 33 20.17 0.79 -19.78
CA ILE A 33 19.50 2.09 -19.65
C ILE A 33 19.44 2.79 -21.01
N ASN A 34 18.40 3.61 -21.21
CA ASN A 34 18.30 4.47 -22.39
C ASN A 34 18.94 5.84 -22.15
N GLY A 35 20.13 5.83 -21.56
CA GLY A 35 20.94 7.00 -21.25
C GLY A 35 22.39 6.58 -20.97
N GLN A 36 23.19 7.48 -20.42
CA GLN A 36 24.55 7.17 -20.00
C GLN A 36 24.69 7.38 -18.49
N LEU A 37 25.37 6.46 -17.81
CA LEU A 37 25.64 6.57 -16.38
C LEU A 37 27.04 6.05 -16.07
N SER A 38 27.92 6.92 -15.58
CA SER A 38 29.30 6.55 -15.26
C SER A 38 29.40 5.67 -14.02
N LEU A 39 30.47 4.87 -13.94
CA LEU A 39 30.78 4.05 -12.76
C LEU A 39 30.79 4.88 -11.47
N SER A 40 31.36 6.09 -11.51
CA SER A 40 31.40 7.00 -10.35
C SER A 40 30.02 7.43 -9.87
N GLN A 41 29.09 7.69 -10.80
CA GLN A 41 27.71 8.03 -10.48
C GLN A 41 26.97 6.81 -9.92
N MET A 42 27.19 5.62 -10.49
CA MET A 42 26.62 4.38 -9.97
C MET A 42 27.07 4.10 -8.54
N GLN A 43 28.37 4.24 -8.28
CA GLN A 43 28.98 4.07 -6.95
C GLN A 43 28.46 5.10 -5.94
N THR A 44 28.27 6.34 -6.36
CA THR A 44 27.69 7.39 -5.51
C THR A 44 26.24 7.08 -5.13
N GLN A 45 25.45 6.56 -6.08
CA GLN A 45 24.02 6.28 -5.86
C GLN A 45 23.78 4.96 -5.11
N LEU A 46 24.55 3.91 -5.39
CA LEU A 46 24.37 2.59 -4.80
C LEU A 46 25.21 2.36 -3.54
N GLY A 47 26.29 3.14 -3.36
CA GLY A 47 27.34 2.93 -2.37
C GLY A 47 28.48 2.06 -2.90
N ASN A 48 29.72 2.46 -2.58
CA ASN A 48 30.95 1.78 -3.03
C ASN A 48 31.00 0.29 -2.67
N ASP A 49 30.51 -0.06 -1.48
CA ASP A 49 30.53 -1.44 -0.99
C ASP A 49 29.36 -2.28 -1.48
N ASN A 50 28.35 -1.65 -2.08
CA ASN A 50 27.15 -2.32 -2.55
C ASN A 50 27.29 -2.82 -4.00
N LEU A 51 27.96 -2.07 -4.87
CA LEU A 51 28.20 -2.47 -6.26
C LEU A 51 29.38 -3.45 -6.33
N LEU A 52 29.09 -4.75 -6.47
CA LEU A 52 30.10 -5.81 -6.42
C LEU A 52 30.72 -6.11 -7.79
N VAL A 53 29.90 -6.21 -8.83
CA VAL A 53 30.33 -6.50 -10.21
C VAL A 53 29.49 -5.73 -11.20
N VAL A 54 30.13 -5.21 -12.25
CA VAL A 54 29.49 -4.81 -13.51
C VAL A 54 30.19 -5.57 -14.64
N GLN A 55 29.44 -6.27 -15.48
CA GLN A 55 29.98 -7.04 -16.58
C GLN A 55 29.17 -6.78 -17.87
N GLY A 56 29.81 -6.14 -18.84
CA GLY A 56 29.31 -6.03 -20.21
C GLY A 56 29.94 -7.08 -21.13
N ASP A 57 29.81 -6.89 -22.44
CA ASP A 57 30.38 -7.79 -23.46
C ASP A 57 31.91 -7.86 -23.41
N ASP A 58 32.58 -6.73 -23.20
CA ASP A 58 34.02 -6.58 -23.27
C ASP A 58 34.65 -5.83 -22.09
N LYS A 59 33.82 -5.27 -21.20
CA LYS A 59 34.25 -4.44 -20.07
C LYS A 59 33.75 -4.97 -18.73
N VAL A 60 34.59 -4.86 -17.71
CA VAL A 60 34.30 -5.34 -16.36
C VAL A 60 34.72 -4.34 -15.28
N TYR A 61 33.90 -4.30 -14.24
CA TYR A 61 34.28 -3.77 -12.93
C TYR A 61 34.02 -4.85 -11.88
N LYS A 62 34.98 -5.09 -10.99
CA LYS A 62 34.81 -5.90 -9.79
C LYS A 62 35.36 -5.16 -8.59
N LYS A 63 34.54 -5.06 -7.53
CA LYS A 63 34.98 -4.53 -6.24
C LYS A 63 36.16 -5.34 -5.66
N ALA A 64 36.17 -6.67 -5.86
CA ALA A 64 37.26 -7.53 -5.42
C ALA A 64 38.63 -7.13 -6.01
N TYR A 65 38.68 -6.58 -7.23
CA TYR A 65 39.93 -6.05 -7.80
C TYR A 65 40.35 -4.74 -7.14
N VAL A 66 39.39 -3.91 -6.71
CA VAL A 66 39.70 -2.70 -5.93
C VAL A 66 40.22 -3.06 -4.55
N ASP A 67 39.55 -3.99 -3.85
CA ASP A 67 39.93 -4.43 -2.51
C ASP A 67 41.30 -5.14 -2.48
N ALA A 68 41.69 -5.77 -3.60
CA ALA A 68 42.99 -6.43 -3.76
C ALA A 68 44.08 -5.52 -4.34
N ASN A 69 43.85 -4.21 -4.50
CA ASN A 69 44.77 -3.27 -5.15
C ASN A 69 45.19 -3.65 -6.59
N GLN A 70 44.24 -4.22 -7.35
CA GLN A 70 44.37 -4.62 -8.75
C GLN A 70 43.44 -3.79 -9.66
N GLN A 71 43.31 -2.48 -9.39
CA GLN A 71 42.36 -1.62 -10.11
C GLN A 71 42.62 -1.57 -11.62
N ALA A 72 43.85 -1.86 -12.08
CA ALA A 72 44.20 -1.97 -13.50
C ALA A 72 43.44 -3.08 -14.26
N LEU A 73 42.81 -4.03 -13.55
CA LEU A 73 41.95 -5.07 -14.13
C LEU A 73 40.49 -4.63 -14.33
N ASN A 74 40.12 -3.42 -13.87
CA ASN A 74 38.82 -2.81 -14.14
C ASN A 74 38.93 -1.84 -15.31
N ASP A 75 38.15 -2.07 -16.37
CA ASP A 75 38.10 -1.25 -17.59
C ASP A 75 36.68 -0.71 -17.90
N PHE A 76 35.70 -1.07 -17.08
CA PHE A 76 34.35 -0.52 -17.15
C PHE A 76 34.30 0.95 -16.70
N THR A 77 33.64 1.79 -17.49
CA THR A 77 33.61 3.25 -17.32
C THR A 77 32.20 3.81 -17.23
N SER A 78 31.26 3.32 -18.03
CA SER A 78 29.85 3.72 -18.01
C SER A 78 28.91 2.63 -18.50
N LEU A 79 27.65 2.69 -18.05
CA LEU A 79 26.54 2.09 -18.77
C LEU A 79 26.27 2.95 -20.00
N ASP A 80 26.28 2.32 -21.17
CA ASP A 80 26.07 2.98 -22.45
C ASP A 80 24.69 2.64 -23.01
N VAL A 81 24.16 3.56 -23.83
CA VAL A 81 22.86 3.38 -24.50
C VAL A 81 22.87 2.09 -25.32
N ALA A 82 21.79 1.35 -25.19
CA ALA A 82 21.49 0.13 -25.94
C ALA A 82 22.43 -1.06 -25.69
N LYS A 83 23.33 -0.96 -24.73
CA LYS A 83 24.15 -2.09 -24.25
C LYS A 83 23.54 -2.73 -23.02
N GLY A 84 23.61 -4.05 -22.95
CA GLY A 84 23.21 -4.82 -21.77
C GLY A 84 24.39 -5.02 -20.82
N TYR A 85 24.10 -5.16 -19.53
CA TYR A 85 25.09 -5.39 -18.49
C TYR A 85 24.54 -6.31 -17.40
N TRP A 86 25.41 -7.18 -16.89
CA TRP A 86 25.19 -7.92 -15.65
C TRP A 86 25.72 -7.11 -14.46
N LEU A 87 24.84 -6.75 -13.54
CA LEU A 87 25.18 -6.05 -12.31
C LEU A 87 24.95 -6.98 -11.12
N LYS A 88 25.96 -7.12 -10.25
CA LYS A 88 25.84 -7.81 -8.98
C LYS A 88 25.87 -6.82 -7.84
N LEU A 89 24.84 -6.83 -6.98
CA LEU A 89 24.80 -6.00 -5.78
C LEU A 89 24.82 -6.85 -4.51
N ALA A 90 25.36 -6.29 -3.43
CA ALA A 90 25.25 -6.87 -2.09
C ALA A 90 23.83 -6.74 -1.55
N ASN A 91 23.21 -5.58 -1.75
CA ASN A 91 21.85 -5.22 -1.33
C ASN A 91 21.10 -4.56 -2.50
N ALA A 92 19.77 -4.63 -2.49
CA ALA A 92 18.95 -3.95 -3.48
C ALA A 92 19.23 -2.43 -3.48
N GLY A 93 19.04 -1.78 -4.63
CA GLY A 93 19.30 -0.35 -4.79
C GLY A 93 18.65 0.21 -6.04
N THR A 94 18.72 1.53 -6.20
CA THR A 94 18.12 2.23 -7.35
C THR A 94 19.15 3.12 -8.00
N LEU A 95 19.20 3.10 -9.33
CA LEU A 95 19.97 4.04 -10.14
C LEU A 95 19.01 5.06 -10.77
N THR A 96 19.44 6.32 -10.82
CA THR A 96 18.79 7.43 -11.50
C THR A 96 19.70 7.92 -12.61
N TYR A 97 19.14 8.15 -13.80
CA TYR A 97 19.90 8.55 -14.98
C TYR A 97 19.06 9.43 -15.89
N THR A 98 19.72 10.31 -16.66
CA THR A 98 19.05 11.13 -17.67
C THR A 98 18.94 10.34 -18.97
N PRO A 99 17.73 10.13 -19.51
CA PRO A 99 17.58 9.49 -20.81
C PRO A 99 18.11 10.41 -21.92
N ILE A 100 18.56 9.83 -23.02
CA ILE A 100 18.98 10.59 -24.21
C ILE A 100 17.82 11.46 -24.74
N SER A 101 18.01 12.78 -24.79
CA SER A 101 17.04 13.74 -25.33
C SER A 101 17.30 14.06 -26.82
N SER A 102 16.37 13.61 -27.67
CA SER A 102 15.85 14.25 -28.89
C SER A 102 16.82 15.00 -29.82
N THR A 103 17.51 14.26 -30.69
CA THR A 103 17.87 14.78 -32.03
C THR A 103 17.75 13.75 -33.16
N SER A 104 17.73 12.44 -32.89
CA SER A 104 17.49 11.40 -33.91
C SER A 104 16.13 10.73 -33.76
N ASN A 105 15.44 10.52 -34.89
CA ASN A 105 14.16 9.82 -34.96
C ASN A 105 14.31 8.29 -34.84
N ASN A 106 15.54 7.80 -34.86
CA ASN A 106 15.87 6.39 -34.84
C ASN A 106 17.19 6.15 -34.11
N PHE A 107 17.33 4.95 -33.57
CA PHE A 107 18.59 4.38 -33.11
C PHE A 107 18.78 3.03 -33.78
N THR A 108 19.85 2.90 -34.54
CA THR A 108 20.21 1.63 -35.19
C THR A 108 21.22 0.89 -34.34
N MET A 109 20.86 -0.31 -33.89
CA MET A 109 21.74 -1.26 -33.23
C MET A 109 22.24 -2.28 -34.25
N ASN A 110 23.55 -2.39 -34.42
CA ASN A 110 24.15 -3.39 -35.29
C ASN A 110 24.47 -4.65 -34.48
N LEU A 111 23.72 -5.72 -34.69
CA LEU A 111 24.00 -7.04 -34.14
C LEU A 111 25.02 -7.78 -35.01
N LYS A 112 25.97 -8.45 -34.38
CA LYS A 112 26.92 -9.35 -35.02
C LYS A 112 26.42 -10.78 -35.02
N ALA A 113 26.81 -11.55 -36.04
CA ALA A 113 26.58 -12.99 -36.06
C ALA A 113 27.08 -13.64 -34.76
N GLY A 114 26.24 -14.46 -34.13
CA GLY A 114 26.49 -14.99 -32.80
C GLY A 114 25.73 -14.24 -31.70
N TRP A 115 26.26 -14.28 -30.49
CA TRP A 115 25.65 -13.70 -29.29
C TRP A 115 25.99 -12.22 -29.15
N ASN A 116 25.00 -11.41 -28.76
CA ASN A 116 25.14 -9.99 -28.46
C ASN A 116 24.43 -9.71 -27.14
N LEU A 117 25.05 -8.92 -26.25
CA LEU A 117 24.40 -8.46 -25.01
C LEU A 117 23.87 -7.04 -25.21
N ILE A 118 22.55 -6.92 -25.24
CA ILE A 118 21.89 -5.69 -25.64
C ILE A 118 20.92 -5.20 -24.57
N SER A 119 20.53 -3.94 -24.70
CA SER A 119 19.35 -3.41 -24.02
C SER A 119 18.56 -2.59 -25.03
N ALA A 120 17.24 -2.67 -24.99
CA ALA A 120 16.43 -1.91 -25.93
C ALA A 120 16.24 -0.47 -25.44
N PRO A 121 16.58 0.55 -26.23
CA PRO A 121 16.42 1.95 -25.83
C PRO A 121 14.95 2.40 -25.77
N THR A 122 14.05 1.65 -26.41
CA THR A 122 12.58 1.73 -26.32
C THR A 122 11.98 0.33 -26.38
N ALA A 123 10.74 0.15 -25.91
CA ALA A 123 10.05 -1.13 -26.00
C ALA A 123 9.82 -1.54 -27.46
N MET A 124 9.90 -2.84 -27.75
CA MET A 124 9.68 -3.41 -29.09
C MET A 124 9.13 -4.83 -28.97
N SER A 125 8.03 -5.13 -29.65
CA SER A 125 7.38 -6.45 -29.60
C SER A 125 8.19 -7.53 -30.34
N LEU A 126 8.00 -8.81 -29.97
CA LEU A 126 8.62 -9.93 -30.68
C LEU A 126 8.25 -9.97 -32.17
N SER A 127 7.03 -9.54 -32.54
CA SER A 127 6.61 -9.43 -33.95
C SER A 127 7.44 -8.41 -34.73
N GLU A 128 7.69 -7.24 -34.15
CA GLU A 128 8.53 -6.19 -34.78
C GLU A 128 9.99 -6.64 -34.88
N ILE A 129 10.52 -7.28 -33.83
CA ILE A 129 11.88 -7.84 -33.84
C ILE A 129 12.03 -8.87 -34.97
N LYS A 130 11.06 -9.79 -35.11
CA LYS A 130 11.07 -10.81 -36.18
C LYS A 130 10.92 -10.19 -37.57
N GLN A 131 10.16 -9.10 -37.70
CA GLN A 131 10.00 -8.39 -38.97
C GLN A 131 11.32 -7.75 -39.42
N GLN A 132 12.08 -7.15 -38.50
CA GLN A 132 13.35 -6.49 -38.83
C GLN A 132 14.50 -7.48 -39.02
N ILE A 133 14.61 -8.48 -38.13
CA ILE A 133 15.72 -9.44 -38.16
C ILE A 133 15.49 -10.54 -39.20
N SER A 134 14.22 -10.83 -39.55
CA SER A 134 13.73 -12.05 -40.18
C SER A 134 13.72 -13.27 -39.26
N SER A 135 12.65 -14.07 -39.34
CA SER A 135 12.45 -15.27 -38.51
C SER A 135 13.54 -16.34 -38.66
N ASP A 136 14.26 -16.37 -39.79
CA ASP A 136 15.34 -17.33 -40.03
C ASP A 136 16.72 -16.86 -39.54
N ASN A 137 16.88 -15.55 -39.31
CA ASN A 137 18.11 -14.99 -38.78
C ASN A 137 18.09 -14.87 -37.25
N LEU A 138 16.91 -14.76 -36.62
CA LEU A 138 16.75 -14.73 -35.17
C LEU A 138 16.78 -16.15 -34.58
N LEU A 139 17.81 -16.50 -33.82
CA LEU A 139 17.99 -17.84 -33.26
C LEU A 139 17.49 -17.95 -31.81
N VAL A 140 17.92 -17.02 -30.94
CA VAL A 140 17.57 -17.02 -29.51
C VAL A 140 17.45 -15.60 -28.99
N ILE A 141 16.50 -15.35 -28.09
CA ILE A 141 16.49 -14.22 -27.16
C ILE A 141 16.37 -14.78 -25.75
N GLN A 142 17.15 -14.26 -24.82
CA GLN A 142 17.10 -14.64 -23.42
C GLN A 142 17.15 -13.40 -22.53
N GLY A 143 16.07 -13.16 -21.81
CA GLY A 143 15.98 -12.20 -20.72
C GLY A 143 16.24 -12.87 -19.37
N THR A 144 15.86 -12.18 -18.28
CA THR A 144 16.04 -12.72 -16.92
C THR A 144 15.07 -13.83 -16.55
N LYS A 145 13.91 -13.88 -17.22
CA LYS A 145 12.81 -14.81 -16.89
C LYS A 145 12.16 -15.45 -18.11
N ASP A 146 12.45 -14.92 -19.28
CA ASP A 146 11.75 -15.20 -20.52
C ASP A 146 12.74 -15.51 -21.65
N THR A 147 12.30 -16.33 -22.60
CA THR A 147 13.10 -16.75 -23.73
C THR A 147 12.28 -16.93 -25.01
N TYR A 148 12.93 -16.63 -26.13
CA TYR A 148 12.51 -17.05 -27.45
C TYR A 148 13.61 -17.95 -28.02
N GLN A 149 13.24 -19.11 -28.55
CA GLN A 149 14.13 -20.00 -29.29
C GLN A 149 13.47 -20.41 -30.60
N LYS A 150 14.17 -20.17 -31.72
CA LYS A 150 13.77 -20.65 -33.04
C LYS A 150 13.63 -22.18 -33.07
N TYR A 151 14.48 -22.89 -32.32
CA TYR A 151 14.40 -24.34 -32.19
C TYR A 151 13.03 -24.83 -31.71
N TYR A 152 12.40 -24.13 -30.77
CA TYR A 152 11.05 -24.49 -30.31
C TYR A 152 9.98 -24.25 -31.37
N VAL A 153 10.15 -23.22 -32.21
CA VAL A 153 9.27 -22.98 -33.37
C VAL A 153 9.44 -24.09 -34.41
N ASP A 154 10.67 -24.43 -34.76
CA ASP A 154 10.97 -25.46 -35.76
C ASP A 154 10.47 -26.86 -35.34
N MET A 155 10.35 -27.11 -34.02
CA MET A 155 9.79 -28.32 -33.44
C MET A 155 8.27 -28.29 -33.18
N LYS A 156 7.57 -27.19 -33.53
CA LYS A 156 6.14 -26.98 -33.19
C LYS A 156 5.84 -27.06 -31.69
N LYS A 157 6.75 -26.50 -30.88
CA LYS A 157 6.65 -26.37 -29.43
C LYS A 157 6.70 -24.90 -29.02
N GLU A 158 6.02 -24.04 -29.76
CA GLU A 158 6.04 -22.58 -29.54
C GLU A 158 5.57 -22.19 -28.14
N PHE A 159 4.76 -23.02 -27.48
CA PHE A 159 4.32 -22.84 -26.09
C PHE A 159 5.45 -22.79 -25.06
N LEU A 160 6.67 -23.23 -25.42
CA LEU A 160 7.87 -23.11 -24.59
C LEU A 160 8.57 -21.74 -24.72
N ASN A 161 8.15 -20.91 -25.68
CA ASN A 161 8.57 -19.51 -25.78
C ASN A 161 7.60 -18.64 -24.99
N ASP A 162 8.13 -17.85 -24.07
CA ASP A 162 7.39 -16.93 -23.21
C ASP A 162 7.85 -15.47 -23.36
N PHE A 163 8.86 -15.22 -24.21
CA PHE A 163 9.32 -13.88 -24.55
C PHE A 163 8.32 -13.15 -25.47
N THR A 164 7.84 -11.98 -25.04
CA THR A 164 6.83 -11.18 -25.76
C THR A 164 7.40 -9.93 -26.44
N GLY A 165 8.55 -9.43 -25.97
CA GLY A 165 9.21 -8.25 -26.52
C GLY A 165 10.30 -7.71 -25.60
N PHE A 166 11.05 -6.73 -26.09
CA PHE A 166 11.97 -5.97 -25.27
C PHE A 166 11.25 -4.92 -24.42
N SER A 167 11.69 -4.78 -23.17
CA SER A 167 11.25 -3.75 -22.24
C SER A 167 12.42 -2.81 -21.90
N VAL A 168 12.11 -1.53 -21.72
CA VAL A 168 13.11 -0.53 -21.27
C VAL A 168 13.58 -0.87 -19.87
N GLY A 169 14.88 -0.67 -19.59
CA GLY A 169 15.48 -0.98 -18.29
C GLY A 169 16.03 -2.41 -18.17
N SER A 170 15.66 -3.30 -19.08
CA SER A 170 16.09 -4.71 -19.10
C SER A 170 17.26 -4.93 -20.06
N GLY A 171 18.12 -5.89 -19.73
CA GLY A 171 19.14 -6.42 -20.64
C GLY A 171 18.72 -7.78 -21.22
N TYR A 172 19.25 -8.10 -22.40
CA TYR A 172 18.91 -9.32 -23.13
C TYR A 172 20.13 -9.89 -23.86
N TRP A 173 20.27 -11.20 -23.83
CA TRP A 173 21.13 -11.91 -24.77
C TRP A 173 20.35 -12.22 -26.03
N ILE A 174 20.85 -11.79 -27.19
CA ILE A 174 20.26 -12.11 -28.49
C ILE A 174 21.29 -12.83 -29.36
N LYS A 175 20.87 -13.94 -29.96
CA LYS A 175 21.67 -14.72 -30.91
C LYS A 175 21.10 -14.59 -32.31
N VAL A 176 21.91 -14.09 -33.25
CA VAL A 176 21.56 -13.99 -34.67
C VAL A 176 22.51 -14.82 -35.54
N LYS A 177 22.01 -15.30 -36.69
CA LYS A 177 22.76 -16.15 -37.61
C LYS A 177 23.76 -15.37 -38.46
N ASN A 178 23.38 -14.18 -38.92
CA ASN A 178 24.17 -13.24 -39.71
C ASN A 178 24.06 -11.83 -39.09
N ASP A 179 25.07 -10.99 -39.35
CA ASP A 179 25.04 -9.57 -38.99
C ASP A 179 23.74 -8.90 -39.48
N VAL A 180 23.10 -8.11 -38.60
CA VAL A 180 21.82 -7.48 -38.89
C VAL A 180 21.64 -6.20 -38.08
N ALA A 181 20.94 -5.23 -38.64
CA ALA A 181 20.56 -4.00 -37.95
C ALA A 181 19.17 -4.14 -37.32
N LEU A 182 19.02 -3.65 -36.10
CA LEU A 182 17.77 -3.42 -35.39
C LEU A 182 17.56 -1.91 -35.28
N ASP A 183 16.51 -1.42 -35.93
CA ASP A 183 16.12 -0.02 -35.91
C ASP A 183 15.03 0.21 -34.86
N PHE A 184 15.39 1.01 -33.86
CA PHE A 184 14.48 1.51 -32.84
C PHE A 184 14.02 2.90 -33.29
N VAL A 185 12.77 3.03 -33.69
CA VAL A 185 12.18 4.34 -33.98
C VAL A 185 11.79 4.99 -32.66
N PHE A 186 12.37 6.15 -32.38
CA PHE A 186 11.90 6.99 -31.30
C PHE A 186 10.72 7.79 -31.81
N THR A 187 9.63 7.81 -31.07
CA THR A 187 8.57 8.78 -31.29
C THR A 187 9.10 10.16 -30.92
N VAL A 188 9.76 10.84 -31.86
CA VAL A 188 10.23 12.21 -31.65
C VAL A 188 9.05 13.13 -31.82
N ASP A 189 8.72 13.80 -30.73
CA ASP A 189 7.66 14.79 -30.69
C ASP A 189 8.08 16.00 -31.52
N LYS A 190 7.40 16.22 -32.64
CA LYS A 190 7.58 17.37 -33.54
C LYS A 190 6.65 18.49 -33.11
N LYS A 191 6.93 19.74 -33.48
CA LYS A 191 5.97 20.84 -33.26
C LYS A 191 4.69 20.60 -34.07
N ALA A 192 3.54 20.71 -33.44
CA ALA A 192 2.28 20.60 -34.14
C ALA A 192 2.01 21.87 -34.97
N LEU A 193 1.49 21.69 -36.18
CA LEU A 193 1.31 22.76 -37.15
C LEU A 193 -0.17 23.10 -37.35
N ASP A 194 -0.44 24.38 -37.59
CA ASP A 194 -1.75 24.88 -38.00
C ASP A 194 -1.98 24.77 -39.52
N ASN A 195 -3.09 25.31 -40.00
CA ASN A 195 -3.49 25.30 -41.42
C ASN A 195 -2.54 26.08 -42.35
N GLN A 196 -1.57 26.83 -41.81
CA GLN A 196 -0.62 27.67 -42.53
C GLN A 196 0.83 27.19 -42.32
N SER A 197 1.01 25.95 -41.84
CA SER A 197 2.32 25.37 -41.51
C SER A 197 3.10 26.14 -40.43
N GLN A 198 2.41 26.86 -39.53
CA GLN A 198 3.05 27.53 -38.38
C GLN A 198 2.90 26.71 -37.10
N GLU A 199 3.84 26.87 -36.16
CA GLU A 199 3.79 26.23 -34.83
C GLU A 199 2.52 26.68 -34.10
N SER A 200 1.65 25.73 -33.80
CA SER A 200 0.41 26.03 -33.10
C SER A 200 0.67 26.20 -31.61
N SER A 201 0.23 27.34 -31.08
CA SER A 201 0.37 27.70 -29.67
C SER A 201 -0.82 28.51 -29.20
N SER A 202 -0.98 28.60 -27.89
CA SER A 202 -1.98 29.45 -27.24
C SER A 202 -1.43 30.02 -25.94
N THR A 203 -2.10 31.01 -25.39
CA THR A 203 -1.72 31.62 -24.11
C THR A 203 -2.88 31.54 -23.13
N ILE A 204 -2.57 31.27 -21.87
CA ILE A 204 -3.56 31.22 -20.80
C ILE A 204 -3.05 31.97 -19.57
N LYS A 205 -3.93 32.70 -18.90
CA LYS A 205 -3.61 33.40 -17.64
C LYS A 205 -4.07 32.57 -16.47
N ILE A 206 -3.14 32.22 -15.58
CA ILE A 206 -3.40 31.43 -14.38
C ILE A 206 -2.86 32.22 -13.19
N ALA A 207 -3.72 32.51 -12.22
CA ALA A 207 -3.38 33.30 -11.04
C ALA A 207 -2.67 34.64 -11.36
N GLY A 208 -3.06 35.27 -12.48
CA GLY A 208 -2.51 36.57 -12.92
C GLY A 208 -1.21 36.50 -13.73
N SER A 209 -0.56 35.33 -13.84
CA SER A 209 0.63 35.11 -14.67
C SER A 209 0.26 34.47 -16.02
N GLU A 210 0.98 34.83 -17.09
CA GLU A 210 0.74 34.32 -18.43
C GLU A 210 1.57 33.07 -18.72
N TYR A 211 0.93 32.05 -19.30
CA TYR A 211 1.57 30.79 -19.68
C TYR A 211 1.39 30.54 -21.17
N THR A 212 2.45 30.08 -21.82
CA THR A 212 2.40 29.66 -23.23
C THR A 212 2.17 28.16 -23.31
N VAL A 213 1.16 27.76 -24.07
CA VAL A 213 0.81 26.38 -24.36
C VAL A 213 1.31 26.03 -25.76
N LYS A 214 2.13 24.99 -25.87
CA LYS A 214 2.63 24.47 -27.14
C LYS A 214 2.20 23.03 -27.31
N ILE A 215 1.97 22.63 -28.55
CA ILE A 215 1.57 21.26 -28.87
C ILE A 215 2.70 20.58 -29.65
N LEU A 216 3.01 19.36 -29.25
CA LEU A 216 3.84 18.46 -30.02
C LEU A 216 3.01 17.31 -30.61
N SER A 217 3.45 16.78 -31.73
CA SER A 217 2.83 15.68 -32.47
C SER A 217 3.85 14.60 -32.83
N SER A 218 3.45 13.34 -32.79
CA SER A 218 4.31 12.22 -33.20
C SER A 218 4.57 12.14 -34.71
N THR A 219 3.79 12.88 -35.51
CA THR A 219 3.86 12.95 -36.98
C THR A 219 3.81 14.41 -37.44
N THR A 220 3.88 14.66 -38.76
CA THR A 220 3.55 15.95 -39.39
C THR A 220 2.21 15.82 -40.14
N PRO A 221 1.50 16.92 -40.42
CA PRO A 221 0.33 16.88 -41.29
C PRO A 221 0.69 16.29 -42.66
N THR A 222 -0.26 15.61 -43.31
CA THR A 222 -0.03 15.02 -44.64
C THR A 222 -0.03 16.07 -45.76
N GLN A 223 -0.57 17.26 -45.51
CA GLN A 223 -0.48 18.43 -46.39
C GLN A 223 -0.06 19.66 -45.60
N GLU A 224 0.83 20.49 -46.16
CA GLU A 224 1.34 21.69 -45.51
C GLU A 224 0.25 22.74 -45.23
N THR A 225 -0.83 22.78 -46.01
CA THR A 225 -1.95 23.70 -45.82
C THR A 225 -3.29 22.99 -45.91
N SER A 226 -4.27 23.40 -45.11
CA SER A 226 -5.63 22.84 -45.14
C SER A 226 -6.71 23.90 -44.94
N GLN A 227 -7.92 23.62 -45.45
CA GLN A 227 -9.13 24.43 -45.26
C GLN A 227 -9.97 23.96 -44.05
N GLY A 228 -9.78 22.73 -43.56
CA GLY A 228 -10.45 22.21 -42.37
C GLY A 228 -9.58 22.33 -41.11
N THR A 229 -10.16 22.15 -39.93
CA THR A 229 -9.48 22.38 -38.65
C THR A 229 -9.68 21.23 -37.68
N LEU A 230 -8.57 20.76 -37.10
CA LEU A 230 -8.55 19.90 -35.93
C LEU A 230 -8.42 20.76 -34.68
N ALA A 231 -9.40 20.70 -33.77
CA ALA A 231 -9.37 21.51 -32.56
C ALA A 231 -8.85 20.68 -31.36
N ILE A 232 -7.90 21.22 -30.61
CA ILE A 232 -7.41 20.67 -29.34
C ILE A 232 -7.91 21.56 -28.19
N TYR A 233 -8.52 20.95 -27.17
CA TYR A 233 -9.06 21.66 -26.02
C TYR A 233 -8.91 20.85 -24.73
N GLY A 234 -9.06 21.52 -23.59
CA GLY A 234 -8.90 20.95 -22.26
C GLY A 234 -8.82 22.07 -21.22
N THR A 235 -8.45 21.74 -19.99
CA THR A 235 -8.24 22.70 -18.91
C THR A 235 -6.79 22.69 -18.43
N ILE A 236 -6.32 23.82 -17.91
CA ILE A 236 -5.01 23.93 -17.29
C ILE A 236 -5.18 24.59 -15.93
N ASN A 237 -4.76 23.91 -14.86
CA ASN A 237 -5.09 24.30 -13.49
C ASN A 237 -6.60 24.60 -13.31
N GLY A 238 -7.47 23.83 -13.99
CA GLY A 238 -8.92 24.02 -13.96
C GLY A 238 -9.47 25.19 -14.79
N ILE A 239 -8.62 25.96 -15.50
CA ILE A 239 -9.06 27.03 -16.40
C ILE A 239 -9.18 26.49 -17.82
N SER A 240 -10.35 26.66 -18.45
CA SER A 240 -10.56 26.23 -19.83
C SER A 240 -9.62 26.95 -20.80
N LEU A 241 -8.91 26.17 -21.61
CA LEU A 241 -8.06 26.68 -22.67
C LEU A 241 -8.92 26.99 -23.90
N ASN A 242 -8.71 28.15 -24.51
CA ASN A 242 -9.26 28.45 -25.84
C ASN A 242 -8.75 27.41 -26.83
N SER A 243 -9.67 26.82 -27.60
CA SER A 243 -9.34 25.70 -28.49
C SER A 243 -8.21 26.06 -29.45
N ILE A 244 -7.16 25.24 -29.44
CA ILE A 244 -6.00 25.39 -30.30
C ILE A 244 -6.31 24.73 -31.64
N LYS A 245 -6.13 25.48 -32.73
CA LYS A 245 -6.43 25.02 -34.08
C LYS A 245 -5.19 24.40 -34.71
N LEU A 246 -5.33 23.16 -35.17
CA LEU A 246 -4.32 22.40 -35.89
C LEU A 246 -4.80 22.10 -37.32
N ASN A 247 -3.83 21.77 -38.17
CA ASN A 247 -4.09 21.20 -39.49
C ASN A 247 -4.90 19.91 -39.38
N ASP A 248 -6.03 19.80 -40.05
CA ASP A 248 -6.88 18.59 -39.96
C ASP A 248 -6.35 17.37 -40.71
N THR A 249 -5.26 17.53 -41.49
CA THR A 249 -4.66 16.46 -42.29
C THR A 249 -3.67 15.59 -41.51
N TYR A 250 -3.60 15.73 -40.18
CA TYR A 250 -2.96 14.73 -39.31
C TYR A 250 -3.66 13.37 -39.46
N ALA A 251 -2.87 12.29 -39.54
CA ALA A 251 -3.44 10.95 -39.64
C ALA A 251 -4.07 10.51 -38.31
N ILE A 252 -5.22 9.81 -38.38
CA ILE A 252 -5.81 9.11 -37.23
C ILE A 252 -4.77 8.17 -36.63
N GLY A 253 -4.60 8.22 -35.32
CA GLY A 253 -3.58 7.51 -34.56
C GLY A 253 -2.33 8.33 -34.24
N THR A 254 -2.20 9.56 -34.76
CA THR A 254 -1.15 10.51 -34.34
C THR A 254 -1.28 10.82 -32.85
N ASN A 255 -0.18 10.80 -32.10
CA ASN A 255 -0.18 11.20 -30.69
C ASN A 255 0.18 12.67 -30.55
N PHE A 256 -0.54 13.38 -29.70
CA PHE A 256 -0.29 14.77 -29.32
C PHE A 256 0.15 14.88 -27.87
N ILE A 257 1.00 15.87 -27.58
CA ILE A 257 1.44 16.24 -26.23
C ILE A 257 1.28 17.74 -26.08
N ILE A 258 0.73 18.17 -24.95
CA ILE A 258 0.55 19.59 -24.64
C ILE A 258 1.60 19.95 -23.60
N GLN A 259 2.41 20.96 -23.89
CA GLN A 259 3.46 21.47 -23.02
C GLN A 259 3.17 22.90 -22.59
N ILE A 260 3.43 23.20 -21.33
CA ILE A 260 3.13 24.50 -20.73
C ILE A 260 4.43 25.16 -20.32
N PHE A 261 4.59 26.41 -20.70
CA PHE A 261 5.77 27.23 -20.43
C PHE A 261 5.36 28.48 -19.65
N ASN A 262 6.16 28.84 -18.65
CA ASN A 262 5.98 30.10 -17.91
C ASN A 262 6.51 31.32 -18.72
N GLU A 263 6.31 32.53 -18.20
CA GLU A 263 6.77 33.78 -18.82
C GLU A 263 8.29 33.83 -19.06
N SER A 264 9.06 33.09 -18.26
CA SER A 264 10.52 32.96 -18.44
C SER A 264 10.92 31.94 -19.51
N GLY A 265 9.96 31.31 -20.19
CA GLY A 265 10.19 30.32 -21.24
C GLY A 265 10.55 28.92 -20.74
N ASN A 266 10.41 28.64 -19.44
CA ASN A 266 10.69 27.32 -18.88
C ASN A 266 9.45 26.43 -18.93
N LYS A 267 9.62 25.16 -19.35
CA LYS A 267 8.53 24.16 -19.31
C LYS A 267 8.18 23.85 -17.86
N VAL A 268 6.92 24.05 -17.48
CA VAL A 268 6.39 23.84 -16.13
C VAL A 268 5.44 22.63 -16.04
N ALA A 269 4.89 22.17 -17.16
CA ALA A 269 4.00 21.01 -17.21
C ALA A 269 3.91 20.39 -18.61
N GLU A 270 3.36 19.18 -18.65
CA GLU A 270 3.19 18.37 -19.85
C GLU A 270 1.99 17.42 -19.67
N SER A 271 1.21 17.18 -20.72
CA SER A 271 0.16 16.16 -20.73
C SER A 271 0.71 14.76 -20.95
N GLU A 272 -0.10 13.74 -20.66
CA GLU A 272 0.10 12.41 -21.26
C GLU A 272 -0.06 12.48 -22.78
N ARG A 273 0.39 11.43 -23.48
CA ARG A 273 0.23 11.30 -24.94
C ARG A 273 -1.23 11.04 -25.28
N ILE A 274 -1.85 11.96 -26.00
CA ILE A 274 -3.23 11.82 -26.44
C ILE A 274 -3.27 11.32 -27.88
N ARG A 275 -3.85 10.14 -28.07
CA ARG A 275 -4.01 9.56 -29.40
C ARG A 275 -5.17 10.23 -30.12
N TYR A 276 -4.91 10.76 -31.32
CA TYR A 276 -5.93 11.32 -32.19
C TYR A 276 -6.82 10.22 -32.76
N SER A 277 -8.07 10.18 -32.31
CA SER A 277 -9.10 9.26 -32.81
C SER A 277 -10.36 10.00 -33.28
N THR A 278 -10.64 11.17 -32.70
CA THR A 278 -11.82 11.99 -32.97
C THR A 278 -11.46 13.49 -32.96
N ASN A 279 -12.27 14.31 -33.65
CA ASN A 279 -12.15 15.78 -33.67
C ASN A 279 -13.43 16.36 -33.04
N PRO A 280 -13.35 17.21 -31.99
CA PRO A 280 -12.15 17.78 -31.37
C PRO A 280 -11.41 16.82 -30.41
N ILE A 281 -10.10 17.05 -30.24
CA ILE A 281 -9.23 16.31 -29.31
C ILE A 281 -9.29 16.96 -27.93
N ASN A 282 -9.72 16.19 -26.93
CA ASN A 282 -9.69 16.62 -25.53
C ASN A 282 -8.43 16.09 -24.85
N PHE A 283 -7.60 16.97 -24.27
CA PHE A 283 -6.40 16.57 -23.53
C PHE A 283 -6.62 16.41 -22.01
N GLY A 284 -7.84 16.62 -21.52
CA GLY A 284 -8.16 16.57 -20.10
C GLY A 284 -7.68 17.83 -19.37
N ASP A 285 -7.17 17.64 -18.15
CA ASP A 285 -6.69 18.73 -17.28
C ASP A 285 -5.18 18.58 -17.00
N ILE A 286 -4.40 19.63 -17.22
CA ILE A 286 -2.97 19.65 -16.91
C ILE A 286 -2.76 20.53 -15.68
N ARG A 287 -2.21 19.97 -14.60
CA ARG A 287 -1.98 20.69 -13.34
C ARG A 287 -0.50 20.81 -12.98
N PHE A 288 -0.08 22.01 -12.54
CA PHE A 288 1.28 22.28 -12.09
C PHE A 288 1.33 23.44 -11.08
N SER A 289 2.37 23.43 -10.24
CA SER A 289 2.58 24.46 -9.21
C SER A 289 2.99 25.78 -9.85
N THR A 290 2.16 26.81 -9.71
CA THR A 290 2.50 28.19 -10.07
C THR A 290 3.39 28.74 -8.96
N SER A 291 4.63 29.12 -9.27
CA SER A 291 5.63 29.55 -8.29
C SER A 291 5.26 30.91 -7.66
N SER A 292 4.39 30.86 -6.66
CA SER A 292 4.31 31.82 -5.57
C SER A 292 3.54 31.18 -4.41
N THR A 293 4.25 31.01 -3.30
CA THR A 293 3.81 30.59 -1.94
C THR A 293 3.75 29.07 -1.63
N SER A 294 4.63 28.68 -0.68
CA SER A 294 4.69 27.45 0.13
C SER A 294 4.35 26.11 -0.52
N ASN A 295 5.38 25.31 -0.81
CA ASN A 295 5.27 23.87 -1.03
C ASN A 295 4.81 23.17 0.27
N ASN A 296 3.50 23.09 0.48
CA ASN A 296 2.90 22.08 1.35
C ASN A 296 2.39 20.95 0.43
N PRO A 297 2.80 19.68 0.61
CA PRO A 297 2.34 18.54 -0.21
C PRO A 297 0.81 18.43 -0.30
N SER A 298 0.11 18.98 0.70
CA SER A 298 -1.34 19.03 0.89
C SER A 298 -2.13 19.88 -0.13
N ASN A 299 -1.49 20.46 -1.15
CA ASN A 299 -2.17 21.20 -2.23
C ASN A 299 -1.98 20.57 -3.62
N ILE A 300 -1.51 19.32 -3.72
CA ILE A 300 -1.42 18.60 -4.99
C ILE A 300 -2.78 17.96 -5.26
N TYR A 301 -3.39 18.24 -6.41
CA TYR A 301 -4.65 17.63 -6.82
C TYR A 301 -4.42 16.60 -7.92
N LEU A 302 -4.92 15.38 -7.72
CA LEU A 302 -5.02 14.34 -8.75
C LEU A 302 -6.49 14.15 -9.11
N TYR A 303 -6.83 14.21 -10.39
CA TYR A 303 -8.21 14.08 -10.87
C TYR A 303 -9.21 15.06 -10.23
N GLY A 304 -8.76 16.25 -9.81
CA GLY A 304 -9.61 17.22 -9.12
C GLY A 304 -9.88 16.91 -7.64
N VAL A 305 -9.23 15.89 -7.08
CA VAL A 305 -9.27 15.50 -5.67
C VAL A 305 -7.92 15.83 -5.02
N ASN A 306 -7.93 16.33 -3.79
CA ASN A 306 -6.68 16.58 -3.08
C ASN A 306 -5.94 15.26 -2.84
N ALA A 307 -4.74 15.11 -3.41
CA ALA A 307 -3.99 13.87 -3.42
C ALA A 307 -3.34 13.56 -2.07
N PHE A 308 -2.90 14.59 -1.35
CA PHE A 308 -2.24 14.42 -0.05
C PHE A 308 -2.95 15.25 1.01
N GLY A 309 -2.97 14.74 2.23
CA GLY A 309 -3.44 15.46 3.39
C GLY A 309 -2.28 15.91 4.26
N ASP A 310 -2.47 16.96 5.07
CA ASP A 310 -1.62 17.15 6.24
C ASP A 310 -2.10 16.20 7.33
N LYS A 311 -1.20 15.34 7.81
CA LYS A 311 -1.51 14.42 8.91
C LYS A 311 -1.74 15.22 10.18
N LEU A 312 -2.85 14.97 10.85
CA LEU A 312 -3.17 15.64 12.11
C LEU A 312 -2.29 15.14 13.24
N SER A 313 -1.83 16.06 14.09
CA SER A 313 -1.26 15.74 15.39
C SER A 313 -2.37 15.40 16.40
N PHE A 314 -2.01 14.68 17.46
CA PHE A 314 -2.96 14.30 18.52
C PHE A 314 -3.59 15.51 19.25
N GLU A 315 -2.95 16.68 19.22
CA GLU A 315 -3.46 17.91 19.84
C GLU A 315 -4.50 18.62 18.96
N GLU A 316 -4.55 18.30 17.67
CA GLU A 316 -5.53 18.87 16.73
C GLU A 316 -6.87 18.13 16.78
N TYR A 317 -6.88 16.90 17.33
CA TYR A 317 -8.07 16.09 17.52
C TYR A 317 -9.08 16.76 18.46
N LYS A 318 -10.33 16.87 18.01
CA LYS A 318 -11.45 17.43 18.79
C LYS A 318 -12.18 16.37 19.62
N LEU A 319 -12.10 15.10 19.23
CA LEU A 319 -12.54 14.01 20.11
C LEU A 319 -11.55 13.89 21.28
N ALA A 320 -12.04 14.10 22.51
CA ALA A 320 -11.19 14.19 23.69
C ALA A 320 -10.33 12.92 23.88
N SER A 321 -9.02 13.09 23.72
CA SER A 321 -8.03 12.04 23.97
C SER A 321 -7.63 12.00 25.44
N ILE A 322 -7.26 10.82 25.93
CA ILE A 322 -6.60 10.68 27.23
C ILE A 322 -5.21 11.33 27.21
N THR A 323 -4.85 12.01 28.29
CA THR A 323 -3.50 12.55 28.53
C THR A 323 -2.69 11.65 29.47
N ASP A 324 -1.37 11.80 29.50
CA ASP A 324 -0.53 11.10 30.49
C ASP A 324 -0.92 11.47 31.93
N ALA A 325 -1.28 12.73 32.19
CA ALA A 325 -1.71 13.16 33.53
C ALA A 325 -2.97 12.43 33.99
N GLU A 326 -3.97 12.30 33.12
CA GLU A 326 -5.21 11.58 33.42
C GLU A 326 -4.97 10.08 33.55
N PHE A 327 -4.14 9.49 32.69
CA PHE A 327 -3.72 8.10 32.81
C PHE A 327 -3.00 7.83 34.14
N ASN A 328 -2.06 8.70 34.53
CA ASN A 328 -1.28 8.56 35.75
C ASN A 328 -2.12 8.76 37.02
N ALA A 329 -3.26 9.46 36.92
CA ALA A 329 -4.21 9.63 38.02
C ALA A 329 -5.09 8.39 38.28
N LEU A 330 -5.12 7.42 37.36
CA LEU A 330 -5.86 6.17 37.54
C LEU A 330 -5.21 5.28 38.61
N THR A 331 -6.02 4.40 39.21
CA THR A 331 -5.48 3.33 40.07
C THR A 331 -4.55 2.42 39.26
N PRO A 332 -3.56 1.75 39.89
CA PRO A 332 -2.64 0.85 39.16
C PRO A 332 -3.36 -0.23 38.35
N GLN A 333 -4.49 -0.74 38.85
CA GLN A 333 -5.32 -1.69 38.11
C GLN A 333 -5.97 -1.02 36.88
N ASN A 334 -6.57 0.16 37.04
CA ASN A 334 -7.20 0.88 35.93
C ASN A 334 -6.17 1.33 34.89
N GLN A 335 -4.94 1.71 35.30
CA GLN A 335 -3.83 1.99 34.37
C GLN A 335 -3.56 0.78 33.48
N ARG A 336 -3.44 -0.41 34.06
CA ARG A 336 -3.20 -1.65 33.32
C ARG A 336 -4.36 -1.99 32.38
N ILE A 337 -5.61 -1.91 32.85
CA ILE A 337 -6.79 -2.17 32.00
C ILE A 337 -6.81 -1.21 30.82
N VAL A 338 -6.60 0.10 31.04
CA VAL A 338 -6.60 1.11 29.97
C VAL A 338 -5.44 0.88 29.00
N ALA A 339 -4.24 0.60 29.51
CA ALA A 339 -3.07 0.35 28.68
C ALA A 339 -3.26 -0.87 27.78
N ASN A 340 -3.76 -1.97 28.34
CA ASN A 340 -4.00 -3.20 27.60
C ASN A 340 -5.20 -3.11 26.67
N LYS A 341 -6.25 -2.34 27.02
CA LYS A 341 -7.36 -2.02 26.11
C LYS A 341 -6.88 -1.21 24.90
N LEU A 342 -6.04 -0.19 25.11
CA LEU A 342 -5.42 0.59 24.05
C LEU A 342 -4.59 -0.30 23.11
N LEU A 343 -3.68 -1.12 23.66
CA LEU A 343 -2.83 -2.00 22.85
C LEU A 343 -3.63 -3.08 22.12
N SER A 344 -4.61 -3.71 22.78
CA SER A 344 -5.46 -4.73 22.16
C SER A 344 -6.30 -4.15 21.02
N ALA A 345 -6.81 -2.91 21.15
CA ALA A 345 -7.56 -2.25 20.07
C ALA A 345 -6.67 -1.91 18.85
N LEU A 346 -5.35 -1.81 19.07
CA LEU A 346 -4.34 -1.73 18.03
C LEU A 346 -3.87 -3.11 17.55
N PHE A 347 -4.51 -4.21 17.96
CA PHE A 347 -4.06 -5.60 17.71
C PHE A 347 -2.61 -5.85 18.15
N TYR A 348 -2.25 -5.29 19.30
CA TYR A 348 -0.92 -5.38 19.85
C TYR A 348 -0.95 -5.79 21.33
N GLY A 349 0.20 -6.23 21.85
CA GLY A 349 0.36 -6.64 23.24
C GLY A 349 1.83 -6.58 23.64
N LEU A 350 2.08 -6.46 24.94
CA LEU A 350 3.42 -6.39 25.52
C LEU A 350 3.54 -7.35 26.70
N PRO A 351 4.66 -8.08 26.85
CA PRO A 351 4.95 -8.81 28.08
C PRO A 351 4.77 -7.93 29.31
N LYS A 352 4.31 -8.53 30.42
CA LYS A 352 3.91 -7.81 31.63
C LYS A 352 4.98 -6.83 32.11
N GLU A 353 6.24 -7.24 32.10
CA GLU A 353 7.39 -6.48 32.59
C GLU A 353 7.63 -5.23 31.74
N LYS A 354 7.59 -5.37 30.41
CA LYS A 354 7.71 -4.22 29.48
C LYS A 354 6.53 -3.26 29.63
N LEU A 355 5.33 -3.78 29.84
CA LEU A 355 4.17 -2.94 30.08
C LEU A 355 4.30 -2.17 31.40
N ASP A 356 4.73 -2.83 32.48
CA ASP A 356 4.98 -2.19 33.77
C ASP A 356 6.04 -1.09 33.65
N GLU A 357 7.15 -1.34 32.94
CA GLU A 357 8.17 -0.33 32.66
C GLU A 357 7.57 0.90 31.97
N MET A 358 6.77 0.69 30.93
CA MET A 358 6.13 1.78 30.19
C MET A 358 5.10 2.54 31.04
N ILE A 359 4.31 1.85 31.86
CA ILE A 359 3.36 2.50 32.79
C ILE A 359 4.12 3.33 33.83
N ASN A 360 5.17 2.76 34.44
CA ASN A 360 5.96 3.43 35.47
C ASN A 360 6.78 4.63 34.93
N SER A 361 6.98 4.73 33.62
CA SER A 361 7.62 5.89 32.98
C SER A 361 6.84 7.20 33.14
N SER A 362 5.57 7.13 33.56
CA SER A 362 4.63 8.26 33.61
C SER A 362 4.35 8.92 32.25
N LYS A 363 4.79 8.30 31.15
CA LYS A 363 4.65 8.79 29.76
C LYS A 363 4.03 7.74 28.84
N PHE A 364 3.22 6.83 29.38
CA PHE A 364 2.71 5.69 28.63
C PHE A 364 1.92 6.14 27.38
N ILE A 365 0.98 7.08 27.52
CA ILE A 365 0.12 7.52 26.41
C ILE A 365 0.96 8.25 25.36
N SER A 366 1.80 9.22 25.75
CA SER A 366 2.66 9.91 24.79
C SER A 366 3.64 8.98 24.09
N THR A 367 4.18 7.98 24.79
CA THR A 367 5.07 6.98 24.18
C THR A 367 4.37 6.15 23.12
N ILE A 368 3.13 5.69 23.36
CA ILE A 368 2.38 4.95 22.33
C ILE A 368 2.02 5.89 21.16
N LYS A 369 1.59 7.13 21.43
CA LYS A 369 1.31 8.15 20.40
C LYS A 369 2.54 8.45 19.53
N GLU A 370 3.72 8.51 20.12
CA GLU A 370 4.98 8.66 19.41
C GLU A 370 5.28 7.42 18.56
N LYS A 371 5.22 6.23 19.15
CA LYS A 371 5.49 4.97 18.43
C LYS A 371 4.64 4.81 17.17
N VAL A 372 3.33 5.05 17.24
CA VAL A 372 2.44 4.92 16.06
C VAL A 372 2.74 5.91 14.94
N ASN A 373 3.53 6.95 15.20
CA ASN A 373 4.00 7.93 14.23
C ASN A 373 5.45 7.70 13.79
N THR A 374 6.21 6.83 14.47
CA THR A 374 7.61 6.56 14.15
C THR A 374 7.74 5.49 13.07
N PRO A 375 8.52 5.73 12.00
CA PRO A 375 8.79 4.72 10.98
C PRO A 375 9.38 3.43 11.58
N ASN A 376 8.92 2.29 11.08
CA ASN A 376 9.48 0.99 11.44
C ASN A 376 10.84 0.78 10.76
N SER A 377 11.86 0.30 11.49
CA SER A 377 13.23 0.13 10.99
C SER A 377 13.41 -1.05 10.02
N ASP A 378 12.65 -2.14 10.17
CA ASP A 378 12.96 -3.44 9.56
C ASP A 378 11.81 -4.06 8.76
N VAL A 379 10.91 -3.24 8.19
CA VAL A 379 9.71 -3.71 7.46
C VAL A 379 10.06 -4.77 6.41
N SER A 380 11.08 -4.54 5.57
CA SER A 380 11.47 -5.47 4.50
C SER A 380 11.92 -6.83 5.02
N LYS A 381 12.64 -6.87 6.16
CA LYS A 381 13.11 -8.13 6.76
C LYS A 381 11.94 -8.92 7.33
N VAL A 382 11.02 -8.24 8.03
CA VAL A 382 9.80 -8.86 8.58
C VAL A 382 8.95 -9.45 7.45
N GLU A 383 8.77 -8.71 6.35
CA GLU A 383 8.05 -9.19 5.16
C GLU A 383 8.71 -10.42 4.51
N GLU A 384 10.05 -10.48 4.47
CA GLU A 384 10.76 -11.66 3.96
C GLU A 384 10.52 -12.90 4.85
N SER A 385 10.57 -12.73 6.17
CA SER A 385 10.29 -13.80 7.13
C SER A 385 8.85 -14.32 7.01
N ILE A 386 7.87 -13.42 6.88
CA ILE A 386 6.46 -13.81 6.68
C ILE A 386 6.29 -14.59 5.38
N LYS A 387 6.97 -14.18 4.30
CA LYS A 387 6.91 -14.90 3.01
C LYS A 387 7.47 -16.32 3.11
N LYS A 388 8.55 -16.53 3.86
CA LYS A 388 9.10 -17.88 4.11
C LYS A 388 8.06 -18.78 4.77
N LEU A 389 7.42 -18.29 5.84
CA LEU A 389 6.32 -19.01 6.51
C LEU A 389 5.17 -19.36 5.55
N SER A 390 4.86 -18.49 4.58
CA SER A 390 3.79 -18.74 3.61
C SER A 390 4.13 -19.82 2.57
N TYR A 391 5.39 -19.86 2.12
CA TYR A 391 5.85 -20.76 1.05
C TYR A 391 5.79 -22.23 1.49
N ASP A 392 6.05 -22.49 2.76
CA ASP A 392 6.14 -23.84 3.32
C ASP A 392 4.77 -24.43 3.75
N SER A 393 3.67 -23.68 3.63
CA SER A 393 2.48 -23.90 4.47
C SER A 393 1.13 -23.72 3.77
N TRP A 394 0.92 -22.65 2.98
CA TRP A 394 -0.43 -22.21 2.62
C TRP A 394 -0.85 -22.64 1.21
N ASN A 395 -2.14 -23.00 1.04
CA ASN A 395 -2.73 -23.11 -0.29
C ASN A 395 -2.66 -21.74 -0.97
N LYS A 396 -2.00 -21.65 -2.13
CA LYS A 396 -1.74 -20.40 -2.86
C LYS A 396 -2.98 -19.52 -3.01
N ALA A 397 -4.17 -20.13 -3.18
CA ALA A 397 -5.43 -19.39 -3.35
C ALA A 397 -5.90 -18.60 -2.11
N ASN A 398 -5.56 -19.02 -0.88
CA ASN A 398 -6.00 -18.36 0.37
C ASN A 398 -4.88 -17.65 1.15
N SER A 399 -3.64 -17.77 0.67
CA SER A 399 -2.43 -17.23 1.30
C SER A 399 -2.50 -15.73 1.63
N ASN A 400 -3.30 -14.95 0.90
CA ASN A 400 -3.41 -13.50 1.09
C ASN A 400 -3.96 -13.10 2.46
N ARG A 401 -5.02 -13.76 2.95
CA ARG A 401 -5.60 -13.48 4.29
C ARG A 401 -4.59 -13.80 5.39
N GLU A 402 -3.90 -14.92 5.22
CA GLU A 402 -2.93 -15.45 6.18
C GLU A 402 -1.69 -14.56 6.26
N LEU A 403 -1.19 -14.07 5.12
CA LEU A 403 -0.12 -13.06 5.05
C LEU A 403 -0.51 -11.79 5.81
N ILE A 404 -1.74 -11.31 5.64
CA ILE A 404 -2.23 -10.09 6.30
C ILE A 404 -2.30 -10.27 7.82
N LEU A 405 -2.85 -11.38 8.30
CA LEU A 405 -2.89 -11.69 9.74
C LEU A 405 -1.47 -11.84 10.31
N ALA A 406 -0.57 -12.52 9.60
CA ALA A 406 0.82 -12.68 10.01
C ALA A 406 1.55 -11.33 10.16
N ARG A 407 1.30 -10.36 9.27
CA ARG A 407 1.86 -9.00 9.36
C ARG A 407 1.48 -8.31 10.68
N LEU A 408 0.22 -8.42 11.07
CA LEU A 408 -0.29 -7.82 12.31
C LEU A 408 0.28 -8.50 13.57
N PHE A 409 0.78 -9.73 13.45
CA PHE A 409 1.51 -10.40 14.52
C PHE A 409 2.99 -10.01 14.57
N TYR A 410 3.72 -10.18 13.46
CA TYR A 410 5.18 -10.13 13.46
C TYR A 410 5.77 -8.72 13.37
N MET A 411 5.01 -7.75 12.87
CA MET A 411 5.49 -6.37 12.77
C MET A 411 5.40 -5.65 14.12
N ASP A 412 6.43 -4.88 14.43
CA ASP A 412 6.46 -4.04 15.63
C ASP A 412 5.57 -2.82 15.49
N LEU A 413 5.05 -2.33 16.62
CA LEU A 413 4.22 -1.12 16.64
C LEU A 413 5.01 0.08 16.10
N GLY A 414 4.50 0.69 15.05
CA GLY A 414 5.14 1.78 14.30
C GLY A 414 4.22 2.32 13.22
N GLN A 415 4.67 3.32 12.45
CA GLN A 415 3.89 3.93 11.37
C GLN A 415 3.50 2.91 10.29
N ALA A 416 4.42 2.04 9.87
CA ALA A 416 4.11 1.04 8.86
C ALA A 416 3.06 0.06 9.40
N TYR A 417 3.21 -0.40 10.65
CA TYR A 417 2.23 -1.26 11.31
C TYR A 417 0.83 -0.65 11.30
N ILE A 418 0.71 0.63 11.65
CA ILE A 418 -0.57 1.33 11.72
C ILE A 418 -1.21 1.46 10.34
N ASN A 419 -0.42 1.70 9.29
CA ASN A 419 -0.94 1.69 7.92
C ASN A 419 -1.51 0.32 7.53
N ARG A 420 -0.88 -0.79 7.96
CA ARG A 420 -1.37 -2.17 7.71
C ARG A 420 -2.62 -2.47 8.52
N LEU A 421 -2.66 -2.06 9.79
CA LEU A 421 -3.82 -2.20 10.67
C LEU A 421 -5.02 -1.43 10.11
N SER A 422 -4.84 -0.16 9.75
CA SER A 422 -5.90 0.68 9.19
C SER A 422 -6.39 0.14 7.86
N SER A 423 -5.50 -0.27 6.95
CA SER A 423 -5.88 -0.93 5.69
C SER A 423 -6.70 -2.20 5.94
N TYR A 424 -6.34 -2.98 6.96
CA TYR A 424 -7.11 -4.15 7.36
C TYR A 424 -8.50 -3.77 7.88
N ILE A 425 -8.62 -2.83 8.83
CA ILE A 425 -9.90 -2.37 9.38
C ILE A 425 -10.81 -1.83 8.26
N LEU A 426 -10.26 -1.03 7.36
CA LEU A 426 -10.99 -0.43 6.23
C LEU A 426 -11.54 -1.49 5.28
N ALA A 427 -10.71 -2.46 4.89
CA ALA A 427 -11.11 -3.55 4.01
C ALA A 427 -12.04 -4.59 4.70
N GLN A 428 -12.25 -4.47 6.01
CA GLN A 428 -13.25 -5.24 6.75
C GLN A 428 -14.60 -4.53 6.83
N SER A 429 -14.67 -3.27 6.40
CA SER A 429 -15.89 -2.47 6.42
C SER A 429 -16.55 -2.43 5.04
N ILE A 430 -17.82 -2.04 4.99
CA ILE A 430 -18.55 -1.82 3.73
C ILE A 430 -17.84 -0.83 2.78
N LEU A 431 -17.00 0.06 3.32
CA LEU A 431 -16.30 1.07 2.54
C LEU A 431 -15.42 0.44 1.46
N PHE A 432 -14.65 -0.60 1.81
CA PHE A 432 -13.57 -1.13 0.98
C PHE A 432 -13.48 -2.65 0.98
N SER A 433 -14.56 -3.34 1.33
CA SER A 433 -14.53 -4.81 1.40
C SER A 433 -14.25 -5.44 0.02
N PRO A 434 -13.33 -6.41 -0.08
CA PRO A 434 -13.14 -7.20 -1.30
C PRO A 434 -14.31 -8.14 -1.63
N ALA A 435 -15.25 -8.36 -0.69
CA ALA A 435 -16.53 -9.03 -0.95
C ALA A 435 -16.46 -10.43 -1.59
N THR A 436 -15.43 -11.24 -1.31
CA THR A 436 -15.22 -12.58 -1.92
C THR A 436 -16.34 -13.61 -1.76
N GLU A 437 -17.40 -13.30 -0.99
CA GLU A 437 -18.62 -14.12 -0.97
C GLU A 437 -19.52 -13.90 -2.19
N VAL A 438 -19.30 -12.82 -2.94
CA VAL A 438 -20.01 -12.50 -4.18
C VAL A 438 -19.35 -13.27 -5.33
N ALA A 439 -20.17 -13.88 -6.20
CA ALA A 439 -19.69 -14.72 -7.31
C ALA A 439 -18.82 -13.99 -8.35
N THR A 440 -18.84 -12.66 -8.36
CA THR A 440 -18.07 -11.80 -9.28
C THR A 440 -16.77 -11.30 -8.68
N ALA A 441 -16.48 -11.59 -7.41
CA ALA A 441 -15.24 -11.27 -6.72
C ALA A 441 -14.37 -12.53 -6.53
N ASP A 442 -13.06 -12.36 -6.44
CA ASP A 442 -12.07 -13.43 -6.30
C ASP A 442 -11.17 -13.23 -5.07
N ALA A 443 -10.50 -14.31 -4.68
CA ALA A 443 -9.55 -14.28 -3.58
C ALA A 443 -8.32 -13.38 -3.85
N SER A 444 -8.00 -13.06 -5.11
CA SER A 444 -6.92 -12.14 -5.48
C SER A 444 -7.23 -10.68 -5.10
N ASP A 445 -8.49 -10.27 -5.11
CA ASP A 445 -8.91 -8.89 -4.78
C ASP A 445 -8.56 -8.52 -3.35
N ILE A 446 -8.53 -9.51 -2.45
CA ILE A 446 -8.07 -9.35 -1.08
C ILE A 446 -6.67 -8.73 -1.06
N ALA A 447 -5.75 -9.27 -1.86
CA ALA A 447 -4.41 -8.73 -1.95
C ALA A 447 -4.39 -7.39 -2.68
N THR A 448 -5.16 -7.23 -3.76
CA THR A 448 -5.14 -5.99 -4.55
C THR A 448 -5.64 -4.80 -3.74
N VAL A 449 -6.80 -4.92 -3.10
CA VAL A 449 -7.39 -3.86 -2.27
C VAL A 449 -6.50 -3.56 -1.08
N TYR A 450 -6.12 -4.58 -0.30
CA TYR A 450 -5.29 -4.38 0.89
C TYR A 450 -3.94 -3.75 0.55
N ASN A 451 -3.21 -4.30 -0.43
CA ASN A 451 -1.88 -3.79 -0.79
C ASN A 451 -1.94 -2.40 -1.42
N SER A 452 -3.01 -2.07 -2.16
CA SER A 452 -3.23 -0.73 -2.70
C SER A 452 -3.41 0.28 -1.57
N PHE A 453 -4.25 -0.02 -0.58
CA PHE A 453 -4.45 0.85 0.58
C PHE A 453 -3.18 1.01 1.41
N VAL A 454 -2.44 -0.08 1.66
CA VAL A 454 -1.14 -0.02 2.33
C VAL A 454 -0.18 0.91 1.57
N ARG A 455 -0.08 0.75 0.25
CA ARG A 455 0.77 1.60 -0.60
C ARG A 455 0.32 3.06 -0.54
N TYR A 456 -0.98 3.35 -0.63
CA TYR A 456 -1.49 4.71 -0.58
C TYR A 456 -1.20 5.38 0.76
N MET A 457 -1.42 4.68 1.87
CA MET A 457 -1.11 5.20 3.21
C MET A 457 0.40 5.39 3.41
N ASP A 458 1.25 4.50 2.92
CA ASP A 458 2.71 4.63 3.00
C ASP A 458 3.23 5.83 2.19
N ASN A 459 2.51 6.24 1.15
CA ASN A 459 2.82 7.43 0.35
C ASN A 459 2.09 8.70 0.83
N GLY A 460 1.35 8.65 1.94
CA GLY A 460 0.67 9.82 2.52
C GLY A 460 -0.56 10.30 1.74
N TYR A 461 -1.21 9.42 1.00
CA TYR A 461 -2.41 9.79 0.23
C TYR A 461 -3.57 10.15 1.16
N SER A 462 -4.35 11.14 0.75
CA SER A 462 -5.56 11.53 1.47
C SER A 462 -6.64 10.44 1.41
N MET A 463 -7.55 10.42 2.38
CA MET A 463 -8.69 9.51 2.35
C MET A 463 -9.60 9.75 1.13
N GLN A 464 -9.69 11.00 0.65
CA GLN A 464 -10.48 11.35 -0.53
C GLN A 464 -9.92 10.69 -1.79
N ILE A 465 -8.62 10.82 -2.07
CA ILE A 465 -8.05 10.23 -3.28
C ILE A 465 -8.05 8.70 -3.20
N MET A 466 -7.83 8.14 -2.01
CA MET A 466 -7.91 6.70 -1.79
C MET A 466 -9.31 6.15 -2.10
N SER A 467 -10.36 6.81 -1.60
CA SER A 467 -11.74 6.45 -1.91
C SER A 467 -12.06 6.64 -3.39
N TYR A 468 -11.62 7.75 -3.98
CA TYR A 468 -11.82 8.02 -5.41
C TYR A 468 -11.23 6.92 -6.30
N LEU A 469 -9.97 6.54 -6.06
CA LEU A 469 -9.29 5.47 -6.80
C LEU A 469 -9.96 4.12 -6.60
N TYR A 470 -10.45 3.81 -5.39
CA TYR A 470 -11.17 2.57 -5.13
C TYR A 470 -12.52 2.53 -5.85
N MET A 471 -13.29 3.61 -5.85
CA MET A 471 -14.61 3.63 -6.51
C MET A 471 -14.52 3.36 -8.02
N MET A 472 -13.38 3.69 -8.63
CA MET A 472 -13.06 3.44 -10.04
C MET A 472 -12.30 2.14 -10.31
N SER A 473 -12.10 1.28 -9.30
CA SER A 473 -11.35 0.04 -9.49
C SER A 473 -12.27 -1.12 -9.87
N ASP A 474 -11.67 -2.13 -10.51
CA ASP A 474 -12.36 -3.38 -10.87
C ASP A 474 -13.02 -4.00 -9.63
N GLU A 475 -12.30 -4.05 -8.50
CA GLU A 475 -12.78 -4.71 -7.27
C GLU A 475 -14.01 -4.03 -6.67
N ASN A 476 -14.19 -2.72 -6.85
CA ASN A 476 -15.44 -2.05 -6.44
C ASN A 476 -16.59 -2.40 -7.38
N TRP A 477 -16.33 -2.44 -8.69
CA TRP A 477 -17.34 -2.76 -9.71
C TRP A 477 -17.74 -4.24 -9.72
N GLU A 478 -16.88 -5.12 -9.22
CA GLU A 478 -17.23 -6.52 -8.94
C GLU A 478 -18.30 -6.68 -7.86
N ARG A 479 -18.42 -5.72 -6.95
CA ARG A 479 -19.44 -5.70 -5.90
C ARG A 479 -20.77 -5.17 -6.39
N PHE A 480 -20.72 -4.16 -7.26
CA PHE A 480 -21.87 -3.36 -7.70
C PHE A 480 -21.78 -3.14 -9.21
N ARG A 481 -22.51 -3.98 -9.96
CA ARG A 481 -22.13 -4.39 -11.32
C ARG A 481 -22.73 -3.55 -12.45
N SER A 482 -23.67 -2.66 -12.13
CA SER A 482 -24.32 -1.80 -13.11
C SER A 482 -24.16 -0.32 -12.71
N PRO A 483 -24.27 0.62 -13.65
CA PRO A 483 -24.28 2.05 -13.35
C PRO A 483 -25.26 2.45 -12.26
N GLU A 484 -26.45 1.84 -12.25
CA GLU A 484 -27.49 2.12 -11.25
C GLU A 484 -27.12 1.56 -9.88
N ASP A 485 -26.67 0.30 -9.82
CA ASP A 485 -26.28 -0.38 -8.59
C ASP A 485 -25.05 0.29 -7.97
N ASN A 486 -24.00 0.53 -8.76
CA ASN A 486 -22.80 1.21 -8.30
C ASN A 486 -23.08 2.66 -7.87
N GLY A 487 -23.83 3.41 -8.69
CA GLY A 487 -24.21 4.79 -8.38
C GLY A 487 -24.98 4.90 -7.07
N ARG A 488 -25.98 4.04 -6.85
CA ARG A 488 -26.73 3.95 -5.58
C ARG A 488 -25.81 3.66 -4.41
N GLU A 489 -24.98 2.64 -4.54
CA GLU A 489 -24.15 2.16 -3.43
C GLU A 489 -23.08 3.18 -3.05
N MET A 490 -22.50 3.90 -4.01
CA MET A 490 -21.52 4.95 -3.68
C MET A 490 -22.16 6.16 -2.98
N LEU A 491 -23.41 6.51 -3.31
CA LEU A 491 -24.19 7.52 -2.59
C LEU A 491 -24.47 7.06 -1.13
N GLU A 492 -24.96 5.85 -0.95
CA GLU A 492 -25.34 5.32 0.37
C GLU A 492 -24.12 5.03 1.27
N ILE A 493 -23.02 4.54 0.69
CA ILE A 493 -21.81 4.15 1.44
C ILE A 493 -21.00 5.38 1.81
N PHE A 494 -20.73 6.27 0.86
CA PHE A 494 -19.80 7.38 1.05
C PHE A 494 -20.45 8.70 1.41
N LEU A 495 -21.77 8.87 1.25
CA LEU A 495 -22.47 10.10 1.63
C LEU A 495 -23.61 9.90 2.64
N LEU A 496 -24.02 8.64 2.91
CA LEU A 496 -25.25 8.31 3.63
C LEU A 496 -26.49 8.94 2.96
N ASP A 497 -26.45 9.07 1.63
CA ASP A 497 -27.58 9.57 0.84
C ASP A 497 -28.46 8.40 0.39
N PHE A 498 -29.67 8.35 0.95
CA PHE A 498 -30.70 7.34 0.66
C PHE A 498 -31.87 7.94 -0.13
N ASP A 499 -31.69 9.12 -0.74
CA ASP A 499 -32.67 9.71 -1.64
C ASP A 499 -32.63 9.02 -3.01
N ASP A 500 -33.61 8.15 -3.26
CA ASP A 500 -33.77 7.41 -4.51
C ASP A 500 -33.85 8.31 -5.75
N SER A 501 -34.17 9.61 -5.61
CA SER A 501 -34.21 10.54 -6.74
C SER A 501 -32.82 10.88 -7.31
N ASN A 502 -31.74 10.65 -6.53
CA ASN A 502 -30.37 10.86 -6.98
C ASN A 502 -29.81 9.66 -7.75
N VAL A 503 -30.36 8.46 -7.55
CA VAL A 503 -29.88 7.21 -8.18
C VAL A 503 -29.96 7.26 -9.72
N PRO A 504 -31.06 7.66 -10.36
CA PRO A 504 -31.11 7.77 -11.82
C PRO A 504 -30.08 8.75 -12.38
N LYS A 505 -29.78 9.84 -11.68
CA LYS A 505 -28.79 10.84 -12.10
C LYS A 505 -27.37 10.27 -12.04
N ALA A 506 -27.05 9.54 -10.97
CA ALA A 506 -25.79 8.82 -10.84
C ALA A 506 -25.64 7.76 -11.95
N ALA A 507 -26.70 6.98 -12.20
CA ALA A 507 -26.73 5.96 -13.25
C ALA A 507 -26.50 6.58 -14.65
N ILE A 508 -27.07 7.77 -14.92
CA ILE A 508 -26.83 8.50 -16.17
C ILE A 508 -25.36 8.92 -16.28
N ALA A 509 -24.76 9.45 -15.21
CA ALA A 509 -23.35 9.85 -15.22
C ALA A 509 -22.40 8.64 -15.46
N LEU A 510 -22.78 7.46 -14.99
CA LEU A 510 -22.02 6.21 -15.10
C LEU A 510 -22.42 5.34 -16.30
N LYS A 511 -23.29 5.80 -17.21
CA LYS A 511 -23.95 4.92 -18.20
C LYS A 511 -23.02 4.25 -19.22
N ASP A 512 -21.79 4.75 -19.39
CA ASP A 512 -20.73 4.13 -20.19
C ASP A 512 -19.92 3.07 -19.44
N TRP A 513 -20.05 2.98 -18.12
CA TRP A 513 -19.26 2.10 -17.27
C TRP A 513 -20.00 0.79 -17.04
N ARG A 514 -19.28 -0.34 -17.11
CA ARG A 514 -19.82 -1.65 -16.74
C ARG A 514 -18.70 -2.60 -16.39
N LEU A 515 -19.01 -3.56 -15.52
CA LEU A 515 -18.11 -4.69 -15.31
C LEU A 515 -18.30 -5.72 -16.43
N ASP A 516 -17.21 -6.13 -17.07
CA ASP A 516 -17.18 -7.38 -17.83
C ASP A 516 -17.00 -8.54 -16.85
N THR A 517 -18.05 -9.36 -16.69
CA THR A 517 -18.03 -10.48 -15.75
C THR A 517 -17.15 -11.64 -16.21
N THR A 518 -16.76 -11.71 -17.48
CA THR A 518 -15.91 -12.78 -18.02
C THR A 518 -14.46 -12.51 -17.67
N ASP A 519 -13.98 -11.31 -17.97
CA ASP A 519 -12.58 -10.91 -17.74
C ASP A 519 -12.39 -10.18 -16.41
N ARG A 520 -13.47 -9.89 -15.69
CA ARG A 520 -13.46 -9.21 -14.38
C ARG A 520 -12.83 -7.82 -14.44
N GLU A 521 -13.08 -7.13 -15.55
CA GLU A 521 -12.49 -5.83 -15.86
C GLU A 521 -13.59 -4.77 -15.97
N LEU A 522 -13.34 -3.60 -15.41
CA LEU A 522 -14.16 -2.42 -15.59
C LEU A 522 -13.95 -1.85 -17.01
N ILE A 523 -15.01 -1.90 -17.81
CA ILE A 523 -15.01 -1.34 -19.15
C ILE A 523 -15.70 0.03 -19.14
N ILE A 524 -14.97 1.04 -19.59
CA ILE A 524 -15.51 2.36 -19.95
C ILE A 524 -15.78 2.38 -21.45
N GLY A 525 -17.05 2.30 -21.82
CA GLY A 525 -17.52 2.25 -23.19
C GLY A 525 -17.63 3.62 -23.87
N LEU A 526 -18.07 3.61 -25.13
CA LEU A 526 -18.23 4.84 -25.92
C LEU A 526 -19.57 5.58 -25.66
N ASN A 527 -20.49 4.99 -24.89
CA ASN A 527 -21.82 5.54 -24.62
C ASN A 527 -21.79 6.61 -23.52
N GLN A 528 -20.84 7.54 -23.58
CA GLN A 528 -20.62 8.52 -22.52
C GLN A 528 -21.83 9.44 -22.35
N ASN A 529 -22.09 9.85 -21.12
CA ASN A 529 -23.04 10.92 -20.88
C ASN A 529 -22.45 12.30 -21.18
N THR A 530 -23.19 13.10 -21.94
CA THR A 530 -22.80 14.45 -22.35
C THR A 530 -23.72 15.53 -21.79
N VAL A 531 -24.76 15.13 -21.05
CA VAL A 531 -25.75 16.04 -20.48
C VAL A 531 -25.49 16.18 -18.97
N PRO A 532 -25.14 17.37 -18.46
CA PRO A 532 -24.92 17.58 -17.03
C PRO A 532 -26.11 17.12 -16.16
N GLN A 533 -25.81 16.47 -15.04
CA GLN A 533 -26.77 16.06 -14.03
C GLN A 533 -26.55 16.86 -12.74
N GLU A 534 -27.63 17.40 -12.17
CA GLU A 534 -27.58 18.16 -10.92
C GLU A 534 -27.52 17.21 -9.71
N LEU A 535 -26.33 17.11 -9.10
CA LEU A 535 -26.07 16.31 -7.91
C LEU A 535 -25.16 17.09 -6.96
N PHE A 536 -25.39 16.97 -5.65
CA PHE A 536 -24.54 17.59 -4.60
C PHE A 536 -24.44 19.13 -4.64
N GLY A 537 -25.39 19.81 -5.29
CA GLY A 537 -25.29 21.26 -5.51
C GLY A 537 -24.23 21.65 -6.55
N THR A 538 -23.83 20.70 -7.39
CA THR A 538 -22.90 20.85 -8.52
C THR A 538 -23.43 20.07 -9.72
N THR A 539 -22.70 20.13 -10.83
CA THR A 539 -23.02 19.38 -12.05
C THR A 539 -22.05 18.22 -12.23
N VAL A 540 -22.56 17.01 -12.43
CA VAL A 540 -21.77 15.83 -12.82
C VAL A 540 -22.14 15.40 -14.23
N THR A 541 -21.16 15.20 -15.10
CA THR A 541 -21.43 14.81 -16.49
C THR A 541 -21.07 13.36 -16.75
N ASN A 542 -19.94 12.88 -16.24
CA ASN A 542 -19.45 11.52 -16.43
C ASN A 542 -19.07 10.85 -15.09
N GLY A 543 -18.67 9.57 -15.14
CA GLY A 543 -18.27 8.80 -13.95
C GLY A 543 -17.12 9.41 -13.16
N PHE A 544 -16.12 9.99 -13.83
CA PHE A 544 -15.01 10.67 -13.14
C PHE A 544 -15.48 11.89 -12.36
N ASP A 545 -16.42 12.67 -12.91
CA ASP A 545 -17.05 13.77 -12.19
C ASP A 545 -17.84 13.26 -11.00
N PHE A 546 -18.69 12.25 -11.21
CA PHE A 546 -19.53 11.67 -10.16
C PHE A 546 -18.71 11.25 -8.93
N TYR A 547 -17.67 10.43 -9.12
CA TYR A 547 -16.83 9.97 -8.00
C TYR A 547 -16.02 11.09 -7.36
N ARG A 548 -15.56 12.08 -8.14
CA ARG A 548 -14.84 13.25 -7.62
C ARG A 548 -15.75 14.08 -6.72
N GLU A 549 -16.97 14.35 -7.16
CA GLU A 549 -17.92 15.14 -6.38
C GLU A 549 -18.43 14.38 -5.14
N ILE A 550 -18.45 13.04 -5.15
CA ILE A 550 -18.66 12.26 -3.92
C ILE A 550 -17.59 12.57 -2.87
N VAL A 551 -16.30 12.46 -3.22
CA VAL A 551 -15.23 12.62 -2.22
C VAL A 551 -15.00 14.07 -1.80
N ASN A 552 -15.45 15.03 -2.62
CA ASN A 552 -15.44 16.46 -2.30
C ASN A 552 -16.68 16.92 -1.52
N ASN A 553 -17.70 16.06 -1.37
CA ASN A 553 -18.92 16.40 -0.65
C ASN A 553 -18.66 16.57 0.85
N SER A 554 -19.33 17.53 1.49
CA SER A 554 -19.20 17.78 2.93
C SER A 554 -19.62 16.59 3.81
N ASN A 555 -20.48 15.70 3.32
CA ASN A 555 -20.91 14.50 4.04
C ASN A 555 -19.91 13.35 3.96
N PHE A 556 -18.91 13.40 3.07
CA PHE A 556 -17.95 12.31 2.87
C PHE A 556 -17.27 11.90 4.19
N THR A 557 -16.62 12.85 4.86
CA THR A 557 -15.95 12.59 6.14
C THR A 557 -16.91 12.08 7.22
N LYS A 558 -18.14 12.62 7.25
CA LYS A 558 -19.18 12.18 8.19
C LYS A 558 -19.59 10.73 7.93
N ALA A 559 -19.71 10.31 6.67
CA ALA A 559 -20.06 8.93 6.31
C ALA A 559 -18.96 7.95 6.75
N ILE A 560 -17.70 8.24 6.42
CA ILE A 560 -16.55 7.44 6.85
C ILE A 560 -16.51 7.32 8.38
N ALA A 561 -16.60 8.46 9.10
CA ALA A 561 -16.61 8.49 10.55
C ALA A 561 -17.76 7.67 11.14
N THR A 562 -18.96 7.76 10.55
CA THR A 562 -20.14 7.00 11.00
C THR A 562 -19.91 5.49 10.90
N ARG A 563 -19.36 5.00 9.79
CA ARG A 563 -19.10 3.56 9.61
C ARG A 563 -18.07 3.06 10.62
N LEU A 564 -16.99 3.80 10.83
CA LEU A 564 -15.94 3.42 11.79
C LEU A 564 -16.41 3.53 13.25
N VAL A 565 -17.11 4.59 13.64
CA VAL A 565 -17.67 4.75 15.00
C VAL A 565 -18.63 3.61 15.33
N ASN A 566 -19.46 3.18 14.39
CA ASN A 566 -20.36 2.05 14.60
C ASN A 566 -19.64 0.73 14.92
N MET A 567 -18.43 0.51 14.39
CA MET A 567 -17.63 -0.69 14.67
C MET A 567 -17.05 -0.68 16.09
N TYR A 568 -16.62 0.48 16.59
CA TYR A 568 -15.96 0.57 17.90
C TYR A 568 -16.93 0.77 19.07
N PHE A 569 -18.10 1.36 18.81
CA PHE A 569 -19.06 1.76 19.84
C PHE A 569 -20.41 1.04 19.68
N SER A 570 -20.42 -0.27 19.41
CA SER A 570 -21.64 -1.06 19.14
C SER A 570 -22.76 -0.80 20.16
N GLU A 571 -22.42 -0.78 21.45
CA GLU A 571 -23.34 -0.63 22.58
C GLU A 571 -23.78 0.82 22.88
N PHE A 572 -23.22 1.82 22.19
CA PHE A 572 -23.58 3.22 22.43
C PHE A 572 -24.89 3.57 21.74
N THR A 573 -25.64 4.50 22.33
CA THR A 573 -26.86 5.03 21.71
C THR A 573 -26.52 5.85 20.46
N SER A 574 -27.52 6.07 19.59
CA SER A 574 -27.34 6.90 18.39
C SER A 574 -26.90 8.33 18.73
N GLU A 575 -27.38 8.89 19.84
CA GLU A 575 -27.00 10.23 20.32
C GLU A 575 -25.53 10.30 20.69
N GLN A 576 -25.05 9.37 21.53
CA GLN A 576 -23.64 9.28 21.92
C GLN A 576 -22.73 9.09 20.70
N LYS A 577 -23.14 8.23 19.75
CA LYS A 577 -22.41 8.03 18.49
C LYS A 577 -22.34 9.33 17.67
N ASN A 578 -23.44 10.07 17.57
CA ASN A 578 -23.48 11.34 16.84
C ASN A 578 -22.57 12.41 17.44
N GLU A 579 -22.44 12.47 18.78
CA GLU A 579 -21.49 13.38 19.46
C GLU A 579 -20.04 13.04 19.11
N ILE A 580 -19.70 11.75 19.14
CA ILE A 580 -18.36 11.25 18.75
C ILE A 580 -18.09 11.57 17.28
N ILE A 581 -19.03 11.26 16.38
CA ILE A 581 -18.92 11.54 14.94
C ILE A 581 -18.71 13.04 14.70
N SER A 582 -19.51 13.90 15.35
CA SER A 582 -19.40 15.35 15.19
C SER A 582 -18.04 15.88 15.65
N SER A 583 -17.51 15.33 16.74
CA SER A 583 -16.16 15.67 17.22
C SER A 583 -15.09 15.25 16.22
N ILE A 584 -15.16 14.03 15.68
CA ILE A 584 -14.20 13.56 14.67
C ILE A 584 -14.25 14.43 13.41
N VAL A 585 -15.45 14.75 12.91
CA VAL A 585 -15.63 15.61 11.73
C VAL A 585 -15.07 17.01 11.98
N ALA A 586 -15.27 17.58 13.17
CA ALA A 586 -14.75 18.90 13.54
C ALA A 586 -13.21 18.96 13.59
N SER A 587 -12.52 17.82 13.66
CA SER A 587 -11.06 17.75 13.53
C SER A 587 -10.56 17.96 12.10
N ASN A 588 -11.45 17.92 11.08
CA ASN A 588 -11.10 17.96 9.66
C ASN A 588 -10.03 16.92 9.26
N PRO A 589 -10.25 15.62 9.55
CA PRO A 589 -9.28 14.58 9.21
C PRO A 589 -9.02 14.53 7.70
N THR A 590 -7.78 14.26 7.32
CA THR A 590 -7.37 14.12 5.92
C THR A 590 -6.89 12.71 5.59
N HIS A 591 -6.58 11.90 6.60
CA HIS A 591 -6.22 10.50 6.48
C HIS A 591 -7.16 9.60 7.30
N PHE A 592 -7.32 8.33 6.87
CA PHE A 592 -8.05 7.34 7.66
C PHE A 592 -7.46 7.10 9.04
N ASN A 593 -6.13 7.20 9.17
CA ASN A 593 -5.44 7.09 10.45
C ASN A 593 -5.88 8.18 11.44
N ASP A 594 -6.21 9.38 10.98
CA ASP A 594 -6.67 10.46 11.84
C ASP A 594 -7.99 10.08 12.54
N ILE A 595 -8.90 9.38 11.84
CA ILE A 595 -10.18 8.93 12.39
C ILE A 595 -9.98 7.74 13.34
N ILE A 596 -9.23 6.73 12.92
CA ILE A 596 -9.02 5.50 13.69
C ILE A 596 -8.27 5.80 15.00
N LEU A 597 -7.22 6.62 14.94
CA LEU A 597 -6.44 6.98 16.13
C LEU A 597 -7.24 7.90 17.08
N GLN A 598 -8.07 8.80 16.56
CA GLN A 598 -9.00 9.57 17.40
C GLN A 598 -9.91 8.66 18.21
N ILE A 599 -10.51 7.66 17.55
CA ILE A 599 -11.39 6.69 18.23
C ILE A 599 -10.63 5.93 19.31
N ILE A 600 -9.51 5.30 18.95
CA ILE A 600 -8.78 4.38 19.85
C ILE A 600 -8.17 5.11 21.06
N PHE A 601 -7.69 6.34 20.89
CA PHE A 601 -7.12 7.14 21.98
C PHE A 601 -8.13 8.01 22.73
N SER A 602 -9.41 7.95 22.36
CA SER A 602 -10.47 8.74 23.01
C SER A 602 -10.76 8.24 24.43
N LYS A 603 -11.17 9.15 25.30
CA LYS A 603 -11.74 8.81 26.61
C LYS A 603 -13.01 7.98 26.46
N GLU A 604 -13.83 8.28 25.44
CA GLU A 604 -15.04 7.51 25.15
C GLU A 604 -14.74 6.03 24.91
N PHE A 605 -13.72 5.73 24.11
CA PHE A 605 -13.33 4.35 23.88
C PHE A 605 -12.66 3.74 25.11
N LEU A 606 -11.65 4.40 25.69
CA LEU A 606 -10.83 3.78 26.73
C LEU A 606 -11.58 3.64 28.06
N TYR A 607 -12.38 4.63 28.46
CA TYR A 607 -13.08 4.65 29.75
C TYR A 607 -14.54 4.17 29.63
N ASN A 608 -15.26 4.62 28.61
CA ASN A 608 -16.72 4.50 28.58
C ASN A 608 -17.24 3.32 27.74
N SER A 609 -16.42 2.75 26.85
CA SER A 609 -16.84 1.61 26.03
C SER A 609 -16.83 0.29 26.80
N SER A 610 -17.89 -0.50 26.60
CA SER A 610 -18.00 -1.88 27.07
C SER A 610 -18.63 -2.69 25.94
N ARG A 611 -17.89 -3.65 25.39
CA ARG A 611 -18.35 -4.53 24.31
C ARG A 611 -17.54 -5.81 24.26
N VAL A 612 -18.03 -6.79 23.53
CA VAL A 612 -17.26 -7.99 23.20
C VAL A 612 -16.07 -7.61 22.32
N LYS A 613 -14.92 -8.19 22.61
CA LYS A 613 -13.69 -8.04 21.84
C LYS A 613 -13.81 -8.82 20.54
N SER A 614 -13.24 -8.32 19.46
CA SER A 614 -13.05 -9.16 18.27
C SER A 614 -12.02 -10.25 18.55
N ILE A 615 -12.01 -11.29 17.72
CA ILE A 615 -10.99 -12.34 17.81
C ILE A 615 -9.58 -11.76 17.72
N GLU A 616 -9.35 -10.75 16.89
CA GLU A 616 -8.05 -10.07 16.76
C GLU A 616 -7.66 -9.33 18.04
N GLU A 617 -8.57 -8.55 18.63
CA GLU A 617 -8.30 -7.80 19.86
C GLU A 617 -7.89 -8.72 21.03
N THR A 618 -8.50 -9.91 21.11
CA THR A 618 -8.17 -10.92 22.12
C THR A 618 -6.91 -11.69 21.75
N PHE A 619 -6.80 -12.22 20.53
CA PHE A 619 -5.66 -13.03 20.11
C PHE A 619 -4.37 -12.23 20.14
N TYR A 620 -4.25 -11.13 19.39
CA TYR A 620 -3.00 -10.36 19.33
C TYR A 620 -2.69 -9.69 20.67
N GLY A 621 -3.75 -9.25 21.37
CA GLY A 621 -3.66 -8.69 22.70
C GLY A 621 -2.98 -9.65 23.67
N ILE A 622 -3.45 -10.90 23.76
CA ILE A 622 -2.98 -11.89 24.74
C ILE A 622 -1.72 -12.61 24.27
N SER A 623 -1.68 -13.10 23.02
CA SER A 623 -0.58 -13.94 22.52
C SER A 623 0.80 -13.30 22.67
N LYS A 624 0.93 -11.99 22.39
CA LYS A 624 2.19 -11.26 22.60
C LYS A 624 2.59 -11.14 24.08
N ARG A 625 1.62 -11.10 25.01
CA ARG A 625 1.87 -11.09 26.46
C ARG A 625 2.39 -12.43 26.95
N LEU A 626 1.94 -13.52 26.31
CA LEU A 626 2.33 -14.89 26.62
C LEU A 626 3.61 -15.34 25.91
N SER A 627 4.35 -14.45 25.24
CA SER A 627 5.50 -14.83 24.39
C SER A 627 5.16 -15.95 23.40
N PHE A 628 3.95 -15.89 22.83
CA PHE A 628 3.40 -16.94 21.97
C PHE A 628 4.20 -17.10 20.68
N TYR A 629 4.43 -18.35 20.29
CA TYR A 629 5.03 -18.74 19.02
C TYR A 629 3.93 -19.27 18.08
N PRO A 630 3.63 -18.59 16.97
CA PRO A 630 2.75 -19.14 15.94
C PRO A 630 3.51 -20.17 15.11
N SER A 631 2.97 -21.39 15.01
CA SER A 631 3.51 -22.39 14.09
C SER A 631 3.31 -21.99 12.63
N ILE A 632 3.99 -22.70 11.72
CA ILE A 632 3.97 -22.39 10.29
C ILE A 632 2.56 -22.36 9.67
N ASN A 633 1.63 -23.18 10.19
CA ASN A 633 0.23 -23.27 9.77
C ASN A 633 -0.75 -22.45 10.62
N TYR A 634 -0.25 -21.69 11.60
CA TYR A 634 -1.10 -21.09 12.62
C TYR A 634 -2.12 -20.12 12.03
N PHE A 635 -1.69 -19.19 11.17
CA PHE A 635 -2.61 -18.20 10.59
C PHE A 635 -3.63 -18.81 9.62
N TYR A 636 -3.29 -19.93 8.97
CA TYR A 636 -4.25 -20.71 8.19
C TYR A 636 -5.35 -21.27 9.09
N ASN A 637 -4.97 -21.92 10.20
CA ASN A 637 -5.93 -22.47 11.17
C ASN A 637 -6.73 -21.37 11.87
N MET A 638 -6.09 -20.27 12.27
CA MET A 638 -6.76 -19.10 12.83
C MET A 638 -7.83 -18.58 11.87
N ARG A 639 -7.50 -18.38 10.60
CA ARG A 639 -8.45 -17.91 9.58
C ARG A 639 -9.62 -18.89 9.39
N ARG A 640 -9.40 -20.21 9.42
CA ARG A 640 -10.52 -21.20 9.41
C ARG A 640 -11.42 -21.05 10.62
N ASN A 641 -10.84 -20.91 11.80
CA ASN A 641 -11.58 -20.72 13.03
C ASN A 641 -12.40 -19.43 13.00
N MET A 642 -11.84 -18.35 12.45
CA MET A 642 -12.55 -17.08 12.23
C MET A 642 -13.75 -17.24 11.30
N ASP A 643 -13.67 -18.08 10.27
CA ASP A 643 -14.81 -18.41 9.41
C ASP A 643 -15.94 -19.06 10.21
N SER A 644 -15.62 -19.96 11.14
CA SER A 644 -16.57 -20.63 12.03
C SER A 644 -17.14 -19.74 13.15
N MET A 645 -16.54 -18.55 13.37
CA MET A 645 -17.00 -17.56 14.35
C MET A 645 -17.86 -16.45 13.71
N ASN A 646 -18.17 -16.54 12.41
CA ASN A 646 -18.74 -15.44 11.63
C ASN A 646 -17.91 -14.14 11.69
N GLN A 647 -16.60 -14.29 11.88
CA GLN A 647 -15.62 -13.21 11.91
C GLN A 647 -14.60 -13.41 10.79
N SER A 648 -15.01 -13.95 9.64
CA SER A 648 -14.11 -14.17 8.50
C SER A 648 -13.43 -12.86 8.07
N PRO A 649 -12.10 -12.85 7.84
CA PRO A 649 -11.42 -11.66 7.38
C PRO A 649 -11.60 -11.45 5.87
N LEU A 650 -11.99 -10.23 5.48
CA LEU A 650 -12.00 -9.73 4.11
C LEU A 650 -12.92 -10.57 3.20
N LYS A 651 -14.07 -10.98 3.74
CA LYS A 651 -15.03 -11.88 3.07
C LYS A 651 -16.33 -11.21 2.66
N TYR A 652 -16.92 -10.46 3.59
CA TYR A 652 -18.34 -10.06 3.51
C TYR A 652 -18.55 -8.80 2.65
N LYS A 653 -19.51 -8.81 1.73
CA LYS A 653 -19.82 -7.67 0.83
C LYS A 653 -20.13 -6.39 1.61
N LEU A 654 -20.87 -6.51 2.71
CA LEU A 654 -21.28 -5.40 3.58
C LEU A 654 -20.25 -5.09 4.67
N GLY A 655 -19.07 -5.71 4.62
CA GLY A 655 -18.13 -5.73 5.72
C GLY A 655 -18.61 -6.63 6.87
N ARG A 656 -17.80 -6.72 7.92
CA ARG A 656 -18.18 -7.40 9.15
C ARG A 656 -19.31 -6.67 9.87
N ASP A 657 -20.12 -7.43 10.60
CA ASP A 657 -21.15 -6.86 11.46
C ASP A 657 -20.53 -5.89 12.48
N LYS A 658 -21.25 -4.82 12.78
CA LYS A 658 -20.91 -3.83 13.79
C LYS A 658 -20.95 -4.42 15.21
N ILE A 659 -21.68 -5.52 15.41
CA ILE A 659 -21.72 -6.30 16.65
C ILE A 659 -20.90 -7.58 16.44
N ILE A 660 -19.98 -7.86 17.36
CA ILE A 660 -19.24 -9.13 17.34
C ILE A 660 -20.22 -10.29 17.55
N PRO A 661 -20.25 -11.31 16.66
CA PRO A 661 -21.19 -12.42 16.80
C PRO A 661 -21.02 -13.19 18.11
N THR A 662 -22.10 -13.29 18.88
CA THR A 662 -22.16 -14.04 20.15
C THR A 662 -23.30 -15.04 20.19
N ASP A 663 -23.86 -15.42 19.04
CA ASP A 663 -24.74 -16.59 19.01
C ASP A 663 -23.99 -17.82 19.54
N THR A 664 -24.73 -18.80 20.04
CA THR A 664 -24.18 -19.95 20.77
C THR A 664 -23.05 -20.64 20.00
N LEU A 665 -23.16 -20.78 18.67
CA LEU A 665 -22.15 -21.46 17.86
C LEU A 665 -20.92 -20.57 17.63
N SER A 666 -21.12 -19.31 17.25
CA SER A 666 -20.02 -18.37 17.04
C SER A 666 -19.19 -18.17 18.31
N PHE A 667 -19.85 -17.98 19.47
CA PHE A 667 -19.15 -17.82 20.74
C PHE A 667 -18.49 -19.12 21.22
N ALA A 668 -19.12 -20.29 21.02
CA ALA A 668 -18.48 -21.56 21.35
C ALA A 668 -17.18 -21.78 20.57
N ASN A 669 -17.17 -21.46 19.27
CA ASN A 669 -15.95 -21.52 18.45
C ASN A 669 -14.92 -20.49 18.91
N TYR A 670 -15.34 -19.26 19.23
CA TYR A 670 -14.46 -18.21 19.75
C TYR A 670 -13.80 -18.62 21.08
N TYR A 671 -14.60 -19.08 22.04
CA TYR A 671 -14.12 -19.61 23.31
C TYR A 671 -13.19 -20.80 23.10
N SER A 672 -13.57 -21.77 22.27
CA SER A 672 -12.79 -22.97 22.01
C SER A 672 -11.41 -22.64 21.44
N PHE A 673 -11.35 -21.71 20.49
CA PHE A 673 -10.07 -21.25 19.91
C PHE A 673 -9.20 -20.54 20.95
N ILE A 674 -9.73 -19.54 21.66
CA ILE A 674 -8.94 -18.81 22.67
C ILE A 674 -8.46 -19.72 23.79
N ARG A 675 -9.34 -20.60 24.28
CA ARG A 675 -8.97 -21.57 25.31
C ARG A 675 -7.93 -22.57 24.78
N GLY A 676 -8.26 -23.27 23.70
CA GLY A 676 -7.53 -24.43 23.20
C GLY A 676 -6.24 -24.07 22.47
N ASP A 677 -6.28 -23.10 21.56
CA ASP A 677 -5.18 -22.79 20.64
C ASP A 677 -4.27 -21.68 21.15
N VAL A 678 -4.70 -20.91 22.16
CA VAL A 678 -3.95 -19.76 22.71
C VAL A 678 -3.58 -19.97 24.18
N LEU A 679 -4.57 -20.14 25.07
CA LEU A 679 -4.33 -20.12 26.51
C LEU A 679 -3.76 -21.44 27.04
N VAL A 680 -4.36 -22.59 26.74
CA VAL A 680 -3.88 -23.89 27.24
C VAL A 680 -2.90 -24.60 26.29
N ASN A 681 -2.36 -23.84 25.34
CA ASN A 681 -1.40 -24.32 24.36
C ASN A 681 0.01 -23.85 24.72
N GLY A 682 0.69 -24.63 25.57
CA GLY A 682 2.10 -24.42 25.86
C GLY A 682 2.97 -25.12 24.82
N LYS A 683 3.96 -24.42 24.27
CA LYS A 683 4.91 -25.01 23.32
C LYS A 683 5.73 -26.08 24.04
N THR A 684 5.58 -27.33 23.62
CA THR A 684 6.20 -28.50 24.25
C THR A 684 7.56 -28.85 23.65
N ASN A 685 7.78 -28.49 22.39
CA ASN A 685 9.01 -28.72 21.66
C ASN A 685 9.55 -27.40 21.11
N SER A 686 10.65 -26.90 21.69
CA SER A 686 11.23 -25.60 21.34
C SER A 686 11.82 -25.53 19.92
N ILE A 687 12.16 -26.66 19.32
CA ILE A 687 12.78 -26.73 17.98
C ILE A 687 11.78 -27.07 16.86
N ASP A 688 10.57 -27.50 17.20
CA ASP A 688 9.54 -27.86 16.21
C ASP A 688 8.78 -26.62 15.74
N GLU A 689 8.92 -26.26 14.48
CA GLU A 689 8.25 -25.11 13.87
C GLU A 689 6.74 -25.34 13.63
N TYR A 690 6.27 -26.59 13.74
CA TYR A 690 4.85 -26.94 13.67
C TYR A 690 4.14 -26.87 15.03
N ASP A 691 4.90 -26.84 16.13
CA ASP A 691 4.38 -26.72 17.49
C ASP A 691 4.17 -25.25 17.87
N SER A 692 2.93 -24.77 17.85
CA SER A 692 2.56 -23.43 18.31
C SER A 692 2.30 -23.42 19.80
N GLY A 693 2.51 -22.29 20.47
CA GLY A 693 2.14 -22.16 21.88
C GLY A 693 2.90 -21.05 22.59
N TRP A 694 2.50 -20.74 23.82
CA TRP A 694 3.30 -19.88 24.69
C TRP A 694 4.60 -20.58 25.10
N GLN A 695 5.67 -19.80 25.20
CA GLN A 695 7.02 -20.31 25.40
C GLN A 695 7.43 -20.28 26.87
N TYR A 696 8.47 -21.05 27.23
CA TYR A 696 9.02 -21.04 28.60
C TYR A 696 9.41 -19.64 29.09
N ALA A 697 9.78 -18.71 28.19
CA ALA A 697 10.05 -17.31 28.52
C ALA A 697 8.88 -16.57 29.21
N PHE A 698 7.64 -17.06 29.08
CA PHE A 698 6.47 -16.50 29.76
C PHE A 698 6.38 -16.90 31.24
N MET A 699 6.77 -18.14 31.57
CA MET A 699 6.53 -18.72 32.90
C MET A 699 7.81 -19.19 33.58
N GLY A 700 8.98 -18.98 32.98
CA GLY A 700 10.25 -19.50 33.46
C GLY A 700 10.71 -18.83 34.76
N LYS A 701 11.64 -19.46 35.48
CA LYS A 701 12.21 -18.91 36.73
C LYS A 701 12.90 -17.56 36.57
N SER A 702 13.36 -17.24 35.36
CA SER A 702 13.98 -15.94 35.06
C SER A 702 12.97 -14.78 35.09
N VAL A 703 11.65 -15.07 35.07
CA VAL A 703 10.61 -14.05 35.15
C VAL A 703 10.50 -13.55 36.59
N ALA A 704 10.81 -12.29 36.81
CA ALA A 704 10.89 -11.70 38.14
C ALA A 704 9.58 -11.84 38.93
N GLY A 705 9.69 -12.28 40.19
CA GLY A 705 8.55 -12.38 41.11
C GLY A 705 7.68 -13.63 40.92
N THR A 706 8.12 -14.61 40.13
CA THR A 706 7.38 -15.86 39.87
C THR A 706 7.96 -17.08 40.60
N ASP A 707 8.88 -16.88 41.56
CA ASP A 707 9.55 -17.95 42.31
C ASP A 707 8.63 -18.69 43.29
N THR A 708 7.49 -18.09 43.62
CA THR A 708 6.47 -18.67 44.50
C THR A 708 5.21 -18.96 43.70
N LEU A 709 4.38 -19.91 44.18
CA LEU A 709 3.08 -20.20 43.58
C LEU A 709 2.24 -18.92 43.46
N ASN A 710 2.15 -18.16 44.55
CA ASN A 710 1.42 -16.89 44.59
C ASN A 710 1.95 -15.86 43.60
N GLY A 711 3.28 -15.77 43.47
CA GLY A 711 3.92 -14.88 42.50
C GLY A 711 3.60 -15.26 41.05
N LEU A 712 3.64 -16.56 40.74
CA LEU A 712 3.26 -17.07 39.43
C LEU A 712 1.76 -16.85 39.13
N LEU A 713 0.88 -17.10 40.09
CA LEU A 713 -0.56 -16.79 39.97
C LEU A 713 -0.79 -15.31 39.64
N GLU A 714 -0.16 -14.40 40.40
CA GLU A 714 -0.27 -12.96 40.16
C GLU A 714 0.26 -12.56 38.78
N HIS A 715 1.39 -13.12 38.34
CA HIS A 715 1.94 -12.89 37.01
C HIS A 715 0.95 -13.31 35.91
N ILE A 716 0.40 -14.53 35.96
CA ILE A 716 -0.50 -15.06 34.92
C ILE A 716 -1.80 -14.24 34.85
N PHE A 717 -2.39 -13.90 36.00
CA PHE A 717 -3.59 -13.07 36.05
C PHE A 717 -3.35 -11.68 35.44
N LEU A 718 -2.23 -11.02 35.78
CA LEU A 718 -1.88 -9.70 35.25
C LEU A 718 -1.54 -9.72 33.75
N SER A 719 -1.11 -10.87 33.23
CA SER A 719 -0.80 -11.07 31.81
C SER A 719 -2.03 -11.34 30.96
N VAL A 720 -3.11 -11.92 31.53
CA VAL A 720 -4.30 -12.34 30.75
C VAL A 720 -5.55 -11.49 31.03
N VAL A 721 -5.83 -11.16 32.30
CA VAL A 721 -7.08 -10.48 32.71
C VAL A 721 -6.85 -9.13 33.40
N ASP A 722 -5.64 -8.58 33.29
CA ASP A 722 -5.31 -7.19 33.65
C ASP A 722 -5.49 -6.80 35.14
N ARG A 723 -5.71 -7.78 36.02
CA ARG A 723 -5.87 -7.59 37.48
C ARG A 723 -5.10 -8.66 38.26
N LYS A 724 -4.96 -8.46 39.57
CA LYS A 724 -4.52 -9.53 40.47
C LYS A 724 -5.66 -10.53 40.73
N PRO A 725 -5.36 -11.79 41.09
CA PRO A 725 -6.38 -12.70 41.61
C PRO A 725 -6.99 -12.12 42.88
N THR A 726 -8.29 -12.30 43.05
CA THR A 726 -8.97 -12.06 44.32
C THR A 726 -8.47 -13.03 45.39
N THR A 727 -8.70 -12.72 46.66
CA THR A 727 -8.34 -13.62 47.77
C THR A 727 -8.94 -15.01 47.57
N GLN A 728 -10.21 -15.09 47.18
CA GLN A 728 -10.90 -16.35 46.93
C GLN A 728 -10.30 -17.14 45.76
N GLU A 729 -10.01 -16.48 44.63
CA GLU A 729 -9.34 -17.12 43.48
C GLU A 729 -7.96 -17.65 43.88
N LYS A 730 -7.20 -16.86 44.63
CA LYS A 730 -5.85 -17.21 45.07
C LYS A 730 -5.85 -18.42 46.00
N GLU A 731 -6.73 -18.44 46.99
CA GLU A 731 -6.90 -19.56 47.93
C GLU A 731 -7.37 -20.82 47.22
N MET A 732 -8.41 -20.71 46.38
CA MET A 732 -9.00 -21.84 45.67
C MET A 732 -8.00 -22.48 44.69
N LEU A 733 -7.30 -21.68 43.88
CA LEU A 733 -6.31 -22.19 42.94
C LEU A 733 -5.11 -22.78 43.67
N SER A 734 -4.64 -22.14 44.75
CA SER A 734 -3.52 -22.67 45.54
C SER A 734 -3.87 -24.00 46.20
N ASP A 735 -5.05 -24.13 46.81
CA ASP A 735 -5.53 -25.40 47.39
C ASP A 735 -5.64 -26.48 46.32
N TYR A 736 -6.19 -26.15 45.14
CA TYR A 736 -6.31 -27.12 44.06
C TYR A 736 -4.94 -27.60 43.56
N ILE A 737 -4.00 -26.69 43.35
CA ILE A 737 -2.66 -27.00 42.85
C ILE A 737 -1.86 -27.82 43.88
N ILE A 738 -1.90 -27.43 45.16
CA ILE A 738 -1.14 -28.11 46.21
C ILE A 738 -1.79 -29.43 46.61
N ASN A 739 -3.09 -29.42 46.92
CA ASN A 739 -3.73 -30.54 47.61
C ASN A 739 -4.52 -31.48 46.68
N LYS A 740 -4.99 -31.00 45.51
CA LYS A 740 -5.93 -31.77 44.66
C LYS A 740 -5.38 -32.16 43.30
N SER A 741 -4.27 -31.57 42.86
CA SER A 741 -3.59 -31.95 41.62
C SER A 741 -2.42 -32.90 41.89
N ARG A 742 -1.20 -32.40 42.10
CA ARG A 742 0.05 -33.19 42.15
C ARG A 742 0.99 -32.85 43.32
N GLY A 743 0.61 -31.98 44.26
CA GLY A 743 1.51 -31.63 45.38
C GLY A 743 2.51 -30.52 45.09
N TYR A 744 2.23 -29.64 44.11
CA TYR A 744 3.17 -28.61 43.67
C TYR A 744 3.26 -27.44 44.66
N SER A 745 4.05 -27.60 45.72
CA SER A 745 4.22 -26.59 46.77
C SER A 745 5.40 -25.63 46.50
N ASN A 746 6.42 -26.06 45.75
CA ASN A 746 7.51 -25.21 45.29
C ASN A 746 7.49 -25.06 43.76
N MET A 747 7.60 -23.82 43.27
CA MET A 747 7.67 -23.50 41.83
C MET A 747 9.10 -23.68 41.29
N ASP A 748 9.77 -24.71 41.79
CA ASP A 748 11.19 -24.96 41.56
C ASP A 748 11.49 -25.77 40.30
N LEU A 749 10.55 -26.61 39.90
CA LEU A 749 10.67 -27.48 38.75
C LEU A 749 9.87 -26.90 37.58
N ASP A 750 10.45 -26.94 36.39
CA ASP A 750 9.81 -26.42 35.17
C ASP A 750 8.48 -27.10 34.88
N ASN A 751 8.39 -28.42 35.12
CA ASN A 751 7.15 -29.17 34.97
C ASN A 751 6.05 -28.70 35.94
N ASN A 752 6.39 -28.39 37.20
CA ASN A 752 5.43 -27.89 38.18
C ASN A 752 4.89 -26.53 37.74
N ARG A 753 5.77 -25.66 37.24
CA ARG A 753 5.41 -24.33 36.72
C ARG A 753 4.52 -24.46 35.49
N TYR A 754 4.83 -25.40 34.59
CA TYR A 754 4.08 -25.63 33.36
C TYR A 754 2.66 -26.09 33.67
N ASP A 755 2.52 -27.14 34.47
CA ASP A 755 1.22 -27.68 34.86
C ASP A 755 0.40 -26.65 35.64
N THR A 756 1.04 -25.91 36.55
CA THR A 756 0.41 -24.78 37.27
C THR A 756 -0.11 -23.73 36.29
N THR A 757 0.70 -23.36 35.29
CA THR A 757 0.32 -22.36 34.29
C THR A 757 -0.87 -22.83 33.47
N ILE A 758 -0.90 -24.09 33.04
CA ILE A 758 -2.04 -24.70 32.33
C ILE A 758 -3.32 -24.64 33.18
N ILE A 759 -3.26 -25.06 34.45
CA ILE A 759 -4.43 -25.03 35.37
C ILE A 759 -5.00 -23.61 35.50
N VAL A 760 -4.12 -22.62 35.63
CA VAL A 760 -4.54 -21.23 35.83
C VAL A 760 -5.09 -20.64 34.53
N LEU A 761 -4.43 -20.87 33.40
CA LEU A 761 -4.91 -20.41 32.08
C LEU A 761 -6.24 -21.05 31.71
N GLU A 762 -6.45 -22.32 32.10
CA GLU A 762 -7.72 -23.02 31.97
C GLU A 762 -8.83 -22.32 32.80
N TYR A 763 -8.54 -21.93 34.05
CA TYR A 763 -9.47 -21.13 34.85
C TYR A 763 -9.76 -19.77 34.19
N LEU A 764 -8.72 -19.04 33.80
CA LEU A 764 -8.83 -17.70 33.21
C LEU A 764 -9.59 -17.71 31.89
N ALA A 765 -9.49 -18.77 31.09
CA ALA A 765 -10.23 -18.91 29.84
C ALA A 765 -11.76 -18.85 30.05
N ARG A 766 -12.27 -19.10 31.27
CA ARG A 766 -13.70 -19.03 31.59
C ARG A 766 -14.17 -17.65 32.06
N LEU A 767 -13.24 -16.72 32.24
CA LEU A 767 -13.54 -15.38 32.75
C LEU A 767 -14.02 -14.47 31.61
N SER A 768 -15.06 -13.68 31.87
CA SER A 768 -15.62 -12.76 30.88
C SER A 768 -14.66 -11.62 30.52
N GLU A 769 -13.72 -11.29 31.42
CA GLU A 769 -12.67 -10.28 31.19
C GLU A 769 -11.75 -10.63 30.00
N VAL A 770 -11.62 -11.92 29.66
CA VAL A 770 -10.87 -12.36 28.47
C VAL A 770 -11.54 -11.87 27.19
N TYR A 771 -12.87 -11.92 27.13
CA TYR A 771 -13.65 -11.72 25.91
C TYR A 771 -14.33 -10.34 25.81
N THR A 772 -14.32 -9.54 26.88
CA THR A 772 -15.07 -8.27 26.92
C THR A 772 -14.18 -7.12 27.35
N TYR A 773 -14.36 -5.97 26.72
CA TYR A 773 -13.94 -4.71 27.30
C TYR A 773 -14.93 -4.27 28.35
N GLN A 774 -14.40 -3.77 29.47
CA GLN A 774 -15.19 -3.21 30.56
C GLN A 774 -15.03 -1.69 30.57
N LYS A 775 -16.02 -1.01 31.17
CA LYS A 775 -15.89 0.41 31.51
C LYS A 775 -14.92 0.56 32.68
N ILE A 776 -14.17 1.65 32.68
CA ILE A 776 -13.36 2.04 33.82
C ILE A 776 -14.26 2.74 34.82
N LYS A 777 -14.25 2.26 36.07
CA LYS A 777 -14.99 2.86 37.18
C LYS A 777 -14.13 3.88 37.91
#